data_AF-A0A6V7I8U8-F1
#
_entry.id   AF-A0A6V7I8U8-F1
#
_cell.length_a   1.000
_cell.length_b   1.000
_cell.length_c   1.000
_cell.angle_alpha   90.00
_cell.angle_beta   90.00
_cell.angle_gamma   90.00
#
_symmetry.space_group_name_H-M   'P 1'
#
loop_
_entity.id
_entity.type
_entity.pdbx_description
1 polymer ?
#
loop_
_entity_poly.entity_id
_entity_poly.type
_entity_poly.pdbx_seq_one_letter_code
_entity_poly.pdbx_strand_id
1 'polypeptide(L)'
;MVRVIPVHNFLSQNVGQIDEPTASCTANVQGEDMLLLALSSHCVKVYGWSSQSKLETVFPTVDLVQQLIHSDKGNYVATLESKNSRDGATTNNFVRIYVNWEMSGNQNQAMRARIAGRVTPSLNRTLNSLEMIELPLNSQPSKIACCQTTGNLLVVMEREAVIHELKVETHQLSKQKFLDFEVRPWSLKFTFTPTHVDIAEEFISAMNTNNFMVFRLTNKFHDDINSINHVECINNTKNNKKRINQNSKIERQESSGSVDSDKKLKKRNSQNKSIIDYKKPVMNGESYIDWDQLVSKEAEELQKLELLKLINVESKNLTVMLNSIRADLTDVNSHSFDRSVVPACEISATIITRSNEDSWTENYSIEHLLRLKIPDTPPNTKTDYGMEYFTCCVLKPCYWRSKVFTGESKKSLLRSQKYPAFKGVTCLICTSQEGYLYHFSPVSKGDISSDLSACTIYSFTCPITDVALENTAIHALTEAGLESYTLRLPQINNGSYATHNNNNNNNNNENIIGLEDVKEPDTISLIGLRPFLGVKKLLHAAKSLILLASDQDSWTYYALALPNPEDIYYDILSAANSHKESSHCTYKHLLGEAYAVLRLAKDIIYYTSDIDYSSNMNETSKSHLDNLYKQACALLADCYMASSSSYDWNLSINYYKLAGLSASDVISRKDVITSPGLVVYLSDVLLNLESGPDADALFQEHNIVEILGAAEKEDLLKLILASPVLREYATEKLIHAIRSWESSDASQFALVLLYTQAEKQYLAEKALEPISSWYIKEATLANWSWLFDVTSVRKGNVIPTFSDYAGIFMKQRMKIFSYVISRLISKQALSLNQMIQIFLAYLPSRVGRDGSIAGRALQLTLETYFKEIYDHDDDDDDEEKERRKRHHNVMDGDIAVLEGFKILVRSYLGELTQGHSWKNDDEYEVQKDILFGNLRPEFLNHPMLYKNYHKKTDEKTNIRVEVLKLQALLASGYLGNECYEEVKRFLDTQNIEGSLSFKLLCVRDTEKGIQLLAERCPHVLLQYAK
;
A
#
# COMPACT_ATOMS: atom_id res chain seq x y z
N MET A 1 0.83 12.52 -30.93
CA MET A 1 2.07 13.21 -31.34
C MET A 1 3.11 12.97 -30.25
N VAL A 2 4.24 12.33 -30.57
CA VAL A 2 5.30 12.03 -29.60
C VAL A 2 6.11 13.29 -29.34
N ARG A 3 6.47 13.58 -28.07
CA ARG A 3 7.36 14.69 -27.73
C ARG A 3 8.81 14.29 -27.97
N VAL A 4 9.55 15.10 -28.72
CA VAL A 4 10.97 14.86 -29.03
C VAL A 4 11.84 15.67 -28.08
N ILE A 5 12.73 14.99 -27.37
CA ILE A 5 13.70 15.58 -26.43
C ILE A 5 15.08 15.06 -26.84
N PRO A 6 15.94 15.82 -27.52
CA PRO A 6 17.22 15.29 -28.01
C PRO A 6 18.27 15.20 -26.89
N VAL A 7 18.13 14.23 -25.99
CA VAL A 7 18.92 14.10 -24.74
C VAL A 7 19.52 12.71 -24.52
N HIS A 8 19.34 11.79 -25.46
CA HIS A 8 19.93 10.45 -25.38
C HIS A 8 21.13 10.32 -26.31
N ASN A 9 22.32 10.57 -25.76
CA ASN A 9 23.58 10.46 -26.48
C ASN A 9 24.33 9.17 -26.13
N PHE A 10 24.71 8.39 -27.15
CA PHE A 10 25.64 7.27 -26.96
C PHE A 10 27.03 7.79 -26.57
N LEU A 11 27.67 7.13 -25.60
CA LEU A 11 28.97 7.55 -25.05
C LEU A 11 30.10 7.44 -26.08
N SER A 12 30.01 6.45 -26.96
CA SER A 12 30.94 6.26 -28.07
C SER A 12 30.31 5.40 -29.17
N GLN A 13 30.90 5.46 -30.36
CA GLN A 13 30.52 4.67 -31.51
C GLN A 13 31.77 4.04 -32.10
N ASN A 14 31.79 2.71 -32.19
CA ASN A 14 32.83 1.93 -32.85
C ASN A 14 32.26 1.29 -34.12
N VAL A 15 32.98 1.40 -35.23
CA VAL A 15 32.55 0.95 -36.55
C VAL A 15 33.59 0.01 -37.10
N GLY A 16 33.15 -1.11 -37.68
CA GLY A 16 34.06 -2.03 -38.34
C GLY A 16 33.38 -2.83 -39.44
N GLN A 17 34.18 -3.22 -40.42
CA GLN A 17 33.73 -4.05 -41.54
C GLN A 17 33.74 -5.52 -41.12
N ILE A 18 32.70 -6.24 -41.53
CA ILE A 18 32.50 -7.66 -41.27
C ILE A 18 32.10 -8.39 -42.55
N ASP A 19 32.24 -9.70 -42.53
CA ASP A 19 31.70 -10.57 -43.57
C ASP A 19 30.17 -10.70 -43.42
N GLU A 20 29.50 -11.10 -44.49
CA GLU A 20 28.06 -11.37 -44.49
C GLU A 20 27.71 -12.47 -43.47
N PRO A 21 26.95 -12.13 -42.41
CA PRO A 21 26.60 -13.10 -41.38
C PRO A 21 25.32 -13.86 -41.76
N THR A 22 25.35 -15.18 -41.65
CA THR A 22 24.16 -16.02 -41.80
C THR A 22 23.29 -16.01 -40.53
N ALA A 23 23.93 -15.83 -39.38
CA ALA A 23 23.28 -15.61 -38.10
C ALA A 23 24.22 -14.80 -37.18
N SER A 24 23.64 -14.13 -36.19
CA SER A 24 24.40 -13.29 -35.27
C SER A 24 23.74 -13.21 -33.90
N CYS A 25 24.55 -13.08 -32.86
CA CYS A 25 24.12 -12.81 -31.50
C CYS A 25 25.19 -12.04 -30.73
N THR A 26 24.81 -11.54 -29.56
CA THR A 26 25.74 -11.02 -28.55
C THR A 26 26.02 -12.08 -27.51
N ALA A 27 27.18 -11.99 -26.87
CA ALA A 27 27.52 -12.72 -25.67
C ALA A 27 28.16 -11.76 -24.68
N ASN A 28 28.06 -12.05 -23.40
CA ASN A 28 28.87 -11.36 -22.41
C ASN A 28 29.64 -12.39 -21.60
N VAL A 29 30.96 -12.24 -21.64
CA VAL A 29 31.88 -13.16 -21.01
C VAL A 29 32.78 -12.35 -20.10
N GLN A 30 32.76 -12.65 -18.81
CA GLN A 30 33.58 -11.96 -17.81
C GLN A 30 33.41 -10.43 -17.79
N GLY A 31 32.21 -9.93 -18.12
CA GLY A 31 31.90 -8.50 -18.12
C GLY A 31 32.26 -7.76 -19.41
N GLU A 32 32.83 -8.46 -20.39
CA GLU A 32 33.09 -7.96 -21.74
C GLU A 32 31.99 -8.41 -22.70
N ASP A 33 31.41 -7.44 -23.40
CA ASP A 33 30.48 -7.69 -24.49
C ASP A 33 31.25 -8.25 -25.70
N MET A 34 30.67 -9.23 -26.38
CA MET A 34 31.22 -9.85 -27.61
C MET A 34 30.15 -9.98 -28.69
N LEU A 35 30.54 -9.85 -29.96
CA LEU A 35 29.72 -10.11 -31.15
C LEU A 35 30.11 -11.43 -31.78
N LEU A 36 29.15 -12.33 -31.92
CA LEU A 36 29.33 -13.61 -32.60
C LEU A 36 28.63 -13.56 -33.95
N LEU A 37 29.39 -13.82 -35.02
CA LEU A 37 28.91 -13.84 -36.40
C LEU A 37 29.13 -15.23 -37.00
N ALA A 38 28.06 -15.93 -37.30
CA ALA A 38 28.13 -17.17 -38.08
C ALA A 38 28.22 -16.84 -39.57
N LEU A 39 29.09 -17.55 -40.28
CA LEU A 39 29.39 -17.30 -41.69
C LEU A 39 29.02 -18.50 -42.57
N SER A 40 28.85 -18.23 -43.86
CA SER A 40 28.66 -19.27 -44.89
C SER A 40 29.87 -20.20 -45.04
N SER A 41 31.03 -19.83 -44.49
CA SER A 41 32.24 -20.65 -44.42
C SER A 41 32.25 -21.70 -43.29
N HIS A 42 31.09 -22.02 -42.70
CA HIS A 42 30.95 -22.99 -41.61
C HIS A 42 31.82 -22.68 -40.38
N CYS A 43 31.81 -21.42 -39.97
CA CYS A 43 32.48 -21.00 -38.75
C CYS A 43 31.74 -19.83 -38.10
N VAL A 44 32.05 -19.59 -36.82
CA VAL A 44 31.62 -18.41 -36.08
C VAL A 44 32.84 -17.58 -35.74
N LYS A 45 32.85 -16.31 -36.17
CA LYS A 45 33.84 -15.31 -35.76
C LYS A 45 33.35 -14.59 -34.52
N VAL A 46 34.24 -14.42 -33.54
CA VAL A 46 33.96 -13.73 -32.28
C VAL A 46 34.77 -12.45 -32.22
N TYR A 47 34.09 -11.32 -32.07
CA TYR A 47 34.71 -10.01 -31.91
C TYR A 47 34.49 -9.51 -30.48
N GLY A 48 35.56 -9.08 -29.82
CA GLY A 48 35.52 -8.45 -28.49
C GLY A 48 35.71 -6.93 -28.57
N TRP A 49 35.29 -6.22 -27.52
CA TRP A 49 35.41 -4.77 -27.41
C TRP A 49 36.12 -4.35 -26.10
N SER A 50 37.45 -4.26 -26.14
CA SER A 50 38.25 -3.75 -25.01
C SER A 50 38.83 -2.35 -25.25
N SER A 51 38.75 -1.80 -26.47
CA SER A 51 39.07 -0.40 -26.84
C SER A 51 39.04 -0.16 -28.35
N GLN A 52 39.32 -1.21 -29.14
CA GLN A 52 39.06 -1.32 -30.57
C GLN A 52 38.48 -2.71 -30.84
N SER A 53 37.71 -2.87 -31.92
CA SER A 53 37.18 -4.18 -32.27
C SER A 53 38.30 -5.11 -32.69
N LYS A 54 38.42 -6.23 -31.99
CA LYS A 54 39.43 -7.23 -32.27
C LYS A 54 38.76 -8.57 -32.46
N LEU A 55 39.16 -9.27 -33.51
CA LEU A 55 38.81 -10.68 -33.69
C LEU A 55 39.50 -11.48 -32.58
N GLU A 56 38.72 -12.01 -31.64
CA GLU A 56 39.23 -12.74 -30.48
C GLU A 56 39.45 -14.21 -30.80
N THR A 57 38.46 -14.85 -31.43
CA THR A 57 38.57 -16.26 -31.83
C THR A 57 37.65 -16.60 -32.99
N VAL A 58 37.92 -17.74 -33.61
CA VAL A 58 37.07 -18.35 -34.64
C VAL A 58 36.92 -19.82 -34.31
N PHE A 59 35.68 -20.31 -34.27
CA PHE A 59 35.43 -21.75 -34.11
C PHE A 59 34.63 -22.32 -35.28
N PRO A 60 34.93 -23.56 -35.72
CA PRO A 60 34.19 -24.21 -36.80
C PRO A 60 32.78 -24.61 -36.34
N THR A 61 31.84 -24.64 -37.28
CA THR A 61 30.52 -25.27 -37.14
C THR A 61 30.42 -26.49 -38.04
N VAL A 62 29.47 -27.37 -37.78
CA VAL A 62 29.34 -28.63 -38.53
C VAL A 62 28.60 -28.41 -39.85
N ASP A 63 27.48 -27.69 -39.83
CA ASP A 63 26.69 -27.32 -41.00
C ASP A 63 26.44 -25.79 -41.01
N LEU A 64 25.58 -25.31 -41.92
CA LEU A 64 25.30 -23.86 -42.09
C LEU A 64 24.38 -23.37 -40.97
N VAL A 65 24.80 -22.35 -40.23
CA VAL A 65 24.03 -21.80 -39.10
C VAL A 65 22.92 -20.87 -39.60
N GLN A 66 21.67 -21.19 -39.24
CA GLN A 66 20.45 -20.41 -39.52
C GLN A 66 20.03 -19.54 -38.32
N GLN A 67 20.31 -19.98 -37.10
CA GLN A 67 20.02 -19.23 -35.87
C GLN A 67 21.16 -19.44 -34.88
N LEU A 68 21.54 -18.37 -34.17
CA LEU A 68 22.65 -18.34 -33.21
C LEU A 68 22.17 -17.68 -31.92
N ILE A 69 22.37 -18.34 -30.77
CA ILE A 69 22.01 -17.82 -29.44
C ILE A 69 23.11 -18.18 -28.44
N HIS A 70 23.50 -17.22 -27.60
CA HIS A 70 24.38 -17.46 -26.46
C HIS A 70 23.58 -17.59 -25.16
N SER A 71 24.08 -18.40 -24.22
CA SER A 71 23.55 -18.53 -22.86
C SER A 71 24.54 -17.98 -21.85
N ASP A 72 24.17 -16.93 -21.12
CA ASP A 72 25.01 -16.37 -20.05
C ASP A 72 25.20 -17.37 -18.90
N LYS A 73 24.13 -18.06 -18.48
CA LYS A 73 24.16 -18.97 -17.33
C LYS A 73 25.05 -20.20 -17.57
N GLY A 74 24.99 -20.76 -18.77
CA GLY A 74 25.74 -21.97 -19.13
C GLY A 74 27.03 -21.71 -19.89
N ASN A 75 27.26 -20.46 -20.30
CA ASN A 75 28.32 -20.05 -21.21
C ASN A 75 28.49 -20.99 -22.42
N TYR A 76 27.40 -21.20 -23.15
CA TYR A 76 27.38 -22.02 -24.36
C TYR A 76 26.75 -21.24 -25.51
N VAL A 77 27.08 -21.65 -26.74
CA VAL A 77 26.47 -21.12 -27.96
C VAL A 77 25.61 -22.21 -28.60
N ALA A 78 24.30 -22.00 -28.64
CA ALA A 78 23.37 -22.88 -29.34
C ALA A 78 23.15 -22.41 -30.78
N THR A 79 23.19 -23.36 -31.71
CA THR A 79 22.97 -23.14 -33.13
C THR A 79 21.81 -23.99 -33.63
N LEU A 80 21.02 -23.42 -34.54
CA LEU A 80 20.17 -24.16 -35.46
C LEU A 80 20.92 -24.25 -36.79
N GLU A 81 21.33 -25.45 -37.17
CA GLU A 81 22.15 -25.68 -38.37
C GLU A 81 21.38 -26.46 -39.43
N SER A 82 21.45 -26.01 -40.68
CA SER A 82 20.80 -26.62 -41.83
C SER A 82 21.80 -27.40 -42.68
N LYS A 83 21.48 -28.64 -42.98
CA LYS A 83 22.22 -29.53 -43.87
C LYS A 83 21.40 -29.85 -45.10
N ASN A 84 21.90 -29.46 -46.26
CA ASN A 84 21.28 -29.83 -47.53
C ASN A 84 21.64 -31.28 -47.88
N SER A 85 20.64 -32.05 -48.33
CA SER A 85 20.85 -33.39 -48.89
C SER A 85 21.75 -33.33 -50.12
N ARG A 86 22.45 -34.43 -50.41
CA ARG A 86 23.33 -34.55 -51.59
C ARG A 86 22.62 -34.29 -52.91
N ASP A 87 21.31 -34.54 -52.95
CA ASP A 87 20.46 -34.34 -54.12
C ASP A 87 19.79 -32.94 -54.16
N GLY A 88 20.06 -32.09 -53.16
CA GLY A 88 19.51 -30.72 -53.04
C GLY A 88 18.00 -30.64 -52.73
N ALA A 89 17.29 -31.76 -52.74
CA ALA A 89 15.82 -31.81 -52.63
C ALA A 89 15.27 -31.66 -51.20
N THR A 90 16.07 -31.93 -50.16
CA THR A 90 15.64 -31.87 -48.75
C THR A 90 16.70 -31.19 -47.87
N THR A 91 16.23 -30.34 -46.95
CA THR A 91 17.07 -29.67 -45.96
C THR A 91 16.70 -30.20 -44.58
N ASN A 92 17.68 -30.75 -43.86
CA ASN A 92 17.52 -31.24 -42.49
C ASN A 92 18.14 -30.23 -41.52
N ASN A 93 17.44 -29.94 -40.43
CA ASN A 93 17.90 -29.04 -39.40
C ASN A 93 18.34 -29.81 -38.15
N PHE A 94 19.39 -29.32 -37.49
CA PHE A 94 19.94 -29.90 -36.27
C PHE A 94 20.14 -28.80 -35.24
N VAL A 95 19.92 -29.10 -33.97
CA VAL A 95 20.30 -28.20 -32.88
C VAL A 95 21.61 -28.69 -32.28
N ARG A 96 22.62 -27.83 -32.32
CA ARG A 96 23.97 -28.12 -31.80
C ARG A 96 24.39 -27.06 -30.81
N ILE A 97 25.19 -27.45 -29.84
CA ILE A 97 25.59 -26.59 -28.72
C ILE A 97 27.10 -26.64 -28.61
N TYR A 98 27.74 -25.49 -28.75
CA TYR A 98 29.18 -25.33 -28.65
C TYR A 98 29.55 -24.81 -27.25
N VAL A 99 30.42 -25.55 -26.57
CA VAL A 99 30.97 -25.19 -25.25
C VAL A 99 32.49 -25.03 -25.35
N ASN A 100 33.07 -24.23 -24.45
CA ASN A 100 34.47 -23.82 -24.50
C ASN A 100 34.85 -23.12 -25.82
N TRP A 101 33.89 -22.44 -26.43
CA TRP A 101 34.02 -21.80 -27.74
C TRP A 101 35.08 -20.67 -27.73
N GLU A 102 35.27 -19.99 -26.61
CA GLU A 102 36.28 -18.95 -26.38
C GLU A 102 37.72 -19.44 -26.57
N MET A 103 37.97 -20.73 -26.32
CA MET A 103 39.33 -21.30 -26.23
C MET A 103 39.82 -21.88 -27.57
N SER A 104 38.99 -21.78 -28.62
CA SER A 104 39.21 -22.38 -29.95
C SER A 104 40.44 -21.82 -30.68
N GLY A 105 40.83 -20.57 -30.46
CA GLY A 105 41.98 -19.94 -31.13
C GLY A 105 43.35 -20.35 -30.56
N ASN A 106 43.43 -20.84 -29.32
CA ASN A 106 44.70 -21.07 -28.61
C ASN A 106 45.23 -22.51 -28.71
N GLN A 107 44.43 -23.45 -29.22
CA GLN A 107 44.77 -24.87 -29.25
C GLN A 107 44.46 -25.44 -30.63
N ASN A 108 45.48 -25.97 -31.32
CA ASN A 108 45.37 -26.62 -32.63
C ASN A 108 44.70 -28.02 -32.50
N GLN A 109 43.60 -28.10 -31.75
CA GLN A 109 42.90 -29.32 -31.37
C GLN A 109 41.59 -29.44 -32.14
N ALA A 110 41.30 -30.64 -32.63
CA ALA A 110 40.04 -30.92 -33.31
C ALA A 110 38.83 -30.76 -32.38
N MET A 111 37.73 -30.21 -32.91
CA MET A 111 36.44 -30.16 -32.23
C MET A 111 35.99 -31.59 -31.86
N ARG A 112 35.52 -31.78 -30.63
CA ARG A 112 34.93 -33.05 -30.19
C ARG A 112 33.42 -32.99 -30.27
N ALA A 113 32.81 -33.98 -30.92
CA ALA A 113 31.36 -34.09 -31.06
C ALA A 113 30.79 -35.16 -30.13
N ARG A 114 29.61 -34.90 -29.54
CA ARG A 114 28.85 -35.90 -28.80
C ARG A 114 27.34 -35.64 -28.84
N ILE A 115 26.56 -36.61 -28.38
CA ILE A 115 25.10 -36.53 -28.32
C ILE A 115 24.67 -36.37 -26.86
N ALA A 116 23.82 -35.36 -26.60
CA ALA A 116 23.32 -35.06 -25.26
C ALA A 116 22.67 -36.28 -24.60
N GLY A 117 22.98 -36.54 -23.32
CA GLY A 117 22.42 -37.64 -22.53
C GLY A 117 22.79 -39.07 -22.99
N ARG A 118 23.51 -39.24 -24.11
CA ARG A 118 23.89 -40.56 -24.65
C ARG A 118 25.38 -40.85 -24.57
N VAL A 119 26.22 -39.82 -24.62
CA VAL A 119 27.68 -39.97 -24.70
C VAL A 119 28.35 -39.11 -23.63
N THR A 120 29.05 -39.76 -22.70
CA THR A 120 29.85 -39.10 -21.66
C THR A 120 31.22 -38.66 -22.21
N PRO A 121 31.75 -37.47 -21.85
CA PRO A 121 33.07 -37.03 -22.30
C PRO A 121 34.21 -37.98 -21.87
N SER A 122 35.20 -38.21 -22.74
CA SER A 122 36.33 -39.12 -22.49
C SER A 122 37.29 -38.59 -21.40
N LEU A 123 37.92 -39.49 -20.64
CA LEU A 123 38.92 -39.18 -19.60
C LEU A 123 40.22 -38.53 -20.11
N ASN A 124 40.65 -38.81 -21.35
CA ASN A 124 41.87 -38.24 -21.95
C ASN A 124 41.67 -36.78 -22.43
N ARG A 125 41.02 -35.97 -21.59
CA ARG A 125 40.58 -34.61 -21.91
C ARG A 125 41.73 -33.64 -21.70
N THR A 126 42.11 -32.93 -22.75
CA THR A 126 42.77 -31.63 -22.61
C THR A 126 41.74 -30.66 -22.04
N LEU A 127 42.03 -30.08 -20.87
CA LEU A 127 41.16 -29.07 -20.28
C LEU A 127 40.92 -27.96 -21.33
N ASN A 128 39.65 -27.59 -21.51
CA ASN A 128 39.20 -26.46 -22.33
C ASN A 128 39.24 -26.62 -23.86
N SER A 129 39.14 -27.83 -24.41
CA SER A 129 38.95 -28.03 -25.86
C SER A 129 37.52 -27.70 -26.32
N LEU A 130 37.36 -27.14 -27.52
CA LEU A 130 36.07 -26.92 -28.17
C LEU A 130 35.28 -28.22 -28.30
N GLU A 131 34.02 -28.19 -27.87
CA GLU A 131 33.14 -29.35 -27.82
C GLU A 131 31.75 -28.98 -28.36
N MET A 132 31.22 -29.85 -29.22
CA MET A 132 29.89 -29.75 -29.83
C MET A 132 29.00 -30.86 -29.27
N ILE A 133 27.82 -30.46 -28.79
CA ILE A 133 26.79 -31.33 -28.25
C ILE A 133 25.58 -31.25 -29.17
N GLU A 134 25.25 -32.36 -29.84
CA GLU A 134 24.05 -32.47 -30.67
C GLU A 134 22.85 -32.92 -29.82
N LEU A 135 21.72 -32.23 -29.97
CA LEU A 135 20.48 -32.63 -29.29
C LEU A 135 19.77 -33.75 -30.07
N PRO A 136 19.43 -34.87 -29.43
CA PRO A 136 18.68 -35.94 -30.08
C PRO A 136 17.20 -35.55 -30.20
N LEU A 137 16.81 -35.03 -31.36
CA LEU A 137 15.43 -34.60 -31.65
C LEU A 137 14.65 -35.66 -32.44
N ASN A 138 13.35 -35.73 -32.19
CA ASN A 138 12.45 -36.68 -32.87
C ASN A 138 11.77 -36.09 -34.11
N SER A 139 11.95 -34.79 -34.37
CA SER A 139 11.32 -34.05 -35.47
C SER A 139 12.23 -32.88 -35.87
N GLN A 140 11.98 -32.26 -37.03
CA GLN A 140 12.82 -31.20 -37.56
C GLN A 140 12.65 -29.91 -36.72
N PRO A 141 13.73 -29.35 -36.15
CA PRO A 141 13.68 -28.09 -35.43
C PRO A 141 13.51 -26.91 -36.41
N SER A 142 12.69 -25.94 -36.01
CA SER A 142 12.43 -24.72 -36.77
C SER A 142 12.95 -23.46 -36.08
N LYS A 143 12.94 -23.41 -34.73
CA LYS A 143 13.43 -22.28 -33.93
C LYS A 143 13.99 -22.76 -32.59
N ILE A 144 14.91 -21.98 -32.03
CA ILE A 144 15.45 -22.17 -30.69
C ILE A 144 15.31 -20.88 -29.87
N ALA A 145 15.20 -20.98 -28.54
CA ALA A 145 15.27 -19.88 -27.59
C ALA A 145 15.97 -20.30 -26.31
N CYS A 146 16.74 -19.41 -25.69
CA CYS A 146 17.48 -19.69 -24.47
C CYS A 146 16.98 -18.83 -23.31
N CYS A 147 16.73 -19.46 -22.17
CA CYS A 147 16.46 -18.74 -20.94
C CYS A 147 17.78 -18.29 -20.32
N GLN A 148 18.07 -16.99 -20.35
CA GLN A 148 19.36 -16.46 -19.93
C GLN A 148 19.68 -16.70 -18.44
N THR A 149 18.66 -16.89 -17.60
CA THR A 149 18.81 -17.04 -16.14
C THR A 149 18.95 -18.49 -15.68
N THR A 150 18.21 -19.41 -16.29
CA THR A 150 18.27 -20.86 -15.99
C THR A 150 19.28 -21.60 -16.88
N GLY A 151 19.56 -21.06 -18.07
CA GLY A 151 20.37 -21.70 -19.11
C GLY A 151 19.62 -22.77 -19.90
N ASN A 152 18.32 -22.97 -19.65
CA ASN A 152 17.51 -23.94 -20.37
C ASN A 152 17.28 -23.53 -21.83
N LEU A 153 17.16 -24.51 -22.70
CA LEU A 153 16.93 -24.30 -24.13
C LEU A 153 15.52 -24.79 -24.52
N LEU A 154 14.73 -23.91 -25.12
CA LEU A 154 13.45 -24.23 -25.75
C LEU A 154 13.70 -24.52 -27.25
N VAL A 155 13.30 -25.70 -27.71
CA VAL A 155 13.43 -26.11 -29.11
C VAL A 155 12.05 -26.27 -29.71
N VAL A 156 11.74 -25.50 -30.75
CA VAL A 156 10.47 -25.55 -31.49
C VAL A 156 10.62 -26.47 -32.70
N MET A 157 9.65 -27.35 -32.87
CA MET A 157 9.47 -28.29 -33.98
C MET A 157 8.06 -28.08 -34.55
N GLU A 158 7.94 -27.18 -35.53
CA GLU A 158 6.66 -26.73 -36.10
C GLU A 158 5.70 -26.12 -35.07
N ARG A 159 4.69 -26.88 -34.63
CA ARG A 159 3.69 -26.47 -33.62
C ARG A 159 3.92 -27.06 -32.25
N GLU A 160 4.98 -27.85 -32.08
CA GLU A 160 5.38 -28.38 -30.78
C GLU A 160 6.69 -27.74 -30.32
N ALA A 161 6.89 -27.58 -29.02
CA ALA A 161 8.16 -27.17 -28.44
C ALA A 161 8.52 -28.02 -27.23
N VAL A 162 9.81 -28.25 -27.02
CA VAL A 162 10.33 -29.06 -25.91
C VAL A 162 11.41 -28.29 -25.19
N ILE A 163 11.41 -28.37 -23.86
CA ILE A 163 12.43 -27.77 -23.00
C ILE A 163 13.53 -28.80 -22.74
N HIS A 164 14.78 -28.38 -22.97
CA HIS A 164 15.99 -29.10 -22.62
C HIS A 164 16.62 -28.42 -21.39
N GLU A 165 16.63 -29.12 -20.25
CA GLU A 165 17.24 -28.63 -19.00
C GLU A 165 18.76 -28.63 -19.13
N LEU A 166 19.40 -27.51 -18.78
CA LEU A 166 20.84 -27.45 -18.64
C LEU A 166 21.27 -28.19 -17.36
N LYS A 167 22.11 -29.22 -17.49
CA LYS A 167 22.69 -29.95 -16.38
C LYS A 167 24.21 -29.81 -16.33
N VAL A 168 24.74 -29.76 -15.10
CA VAL A 168 26.17 -29.90 -14.84
C VAL A 168 26.38 -31.30 -14.27
N GLU A 169 26.74 -32.22 -15.15
CA GLU A 169 26.99 -33.62 -14.82
C GLU A 169 28.42 -33.81 -14.33
N THR A 170 28.66 -34.85 -13.53
CA THR A 170 29.99 -35.19 -13.01
C THR A 170 30.42 -36.55 -13.53
N HIS A 171 31.55 -36.59 -14.21
CA HIS A 171 32.14 -37.84 -14.67
C HIS A 171 32.49 -38.73 -13.47
N GLN A 172 31.97 -39.96 -13.43
CA GLN A 172 32.03 -40.81 -12.24
C GLN A 172 33.46 -41.13 -11.78
N LEU A 173 34.37 -41.42 -12.73
CA LEU A 173 35.77 -41.77 -12.48
C LEU A 173 36.66 -40.54 -12.20
N SER A 174 36.74 -39.58 -13.13
CA SER A 174 37.61 -38.40 -13.01
C SER A 174 37.10 -37.31 -12.06
N LYS A 175 35.84 -37.38 -11.63
CA LYS A 175 35.13 -36.32 -10.87
C LYS A 175 35.09 -34.96 -11.57
N GLN A 176 35.41 -34.90 -12.87
CA GLN A 176 35.34 -33.68 -13.66
C GLN A 176 33.88 -33.35 -14.00
N LYS A 177 33.54 -32.07 -13.90
CA LYS A 177 32.22 -31.56 -14.29
C LYS A 177 32.16 -31.26 -15.78
N PHE A 178 31.01 -31.48 -16.39
CA PHE A 178 30.73 -31.13 -17.78
C PHE A 178 29.27 -30.71 -17.94
N LEU A 179 28.98 -29.90 -18.96
CA LEU A 179 27.62 -29.47 -19.28
C LEU A 179 26.92 -30.55 -20.09
N ASP A 180 25.66 -30.83 -19.83
CA ASP A 180 24.82 -31.71 -20.67
C ASP A 180 23.38 -31.21 -20.69
N PHE A 181 22.55 -31.78 -21.58
CA PHE A 181 21.17 -31.36 -21.75
C PHE A 181 20.21 -32.54 -21.60
N GLU A 182 19.22 -32.40 -20.73
CA GLU A 182 18.19 -33.41 -20.51
C GLU A 182 16.83 -32.94 -21.03
N VAL A 183 16.30 -33.65 -22.03
CA VAL A 183 14.99 -33.40 -22.63
C VAL A 183 13.86 -33.71 -21.63
N ARG A 184 12.88 -32.80 -21.50
CA ARG A 184 11.67 -33.08 -20.70
C ARG A 184 10.75 -34.09 -21.42
N PRO A 185 10.03 -34.95 -20.68
CA PRO A 185 9.14 -35.98 -21.27
C PRO A 185 7.82 -35.43 -21.82
N TRP A 186 7.55 -34.14 -21.60
CA TRP A 186 6.38 -33.43 -22.09
C TRP A 186 6.77 -32.34 -23.10
N SER A 187 5.87 -32.04 -24.02
CA SER A 187 6.00 -30.97 -25.01
C SER A 187 4.87 -29.94 -24.87
N LEU A 188 5.12 -28.73 -25.35
CA LEU A 188 4.14 -27.66 -25.49
C LEU A 188 3.60 -27.70 -26.91
N LYS A 189 2.29 -27.82 -27.09
CA LYS A 189 1.64 -27.74 -28.41
C LYS A 189 0.91 -26.41 -28.56
N PHE A 190 1.23 -25.70 -29.63
CA PHE A 190 0.67 -24.41 -30.00
C PHE A 190 -0.44 -24.57 -31.05
N THR A 191 -1.41 -23.66 -31.03
CA THR A 191 -2.48 -23.62 -32.05
C THR A 191 -2.00 -23.11 -33.42
N PHE A 192 -0.88 -22.39 -33.45
CA PHE A 192 -0.23 -21.87 -34.66
C PHE A 192 1.25 -22.26 -34.70
N THR A 193 1.91 -22.08 -35.84
CA THR A 193 3.36 -22.32 -36.01
C THR A 193 4.13 -21.05 -35.65
N PRO A 194 4.90 -21.01 -34.55
CA PRO A 194 5.64 -19.82 -34.16
C PRO A 194 6.83 -19.54 -35.08
N THR A 195 7.05 -18.28 -35.43
CA THR A 195 8.25 -17.80 -36.12
C THR A 195 9.25 -17.16 -35.15
N HIS A 196 8.77 -16.70 -34.00
CA HIS A 196 9.57 -16.19 -32.89
C HIS A 196 9.05 -16.77 -31.56
N VAL A 197 9.98 -17.06 -30.66
CA VAL A 197 9.71 -17.56 -29.31
C VAL A 197 10.75 -17.01 -28.35
N ASP A 198 10.34 -16.60 -27.15
CA ASP A 198 11.25 -16.27 -26.06
C ASP A 198 10.86 -17.04 -24.79
N ILE A 199 11.84 -17.26 -23.91
CA ILE A 199 11.65 -17.90 -22.62
C ILE A 199 12.41 -17.14 -21.53
N ALA A 200 11.71 -16.76 -20.47
CA ALA A 200 12.27 -16.04 -19.34
C ALA A 200 11.67 -16.57 -18.05
N GLU A 201 12.50 -17.21 -17.22
CA GLU A 201 12.04 -17.97 -16.04
C GLU A 201 10.92 -18.97 -16.45
N GLU A 202 9.73 -18.81 -15.88
CA GLU A 202 8.53 -19.62 -16.11
C GLU A 202 7.58 -19.05 -17.19
N PHE A 203 7.99 -17.98 -17.88
CA PHE A 203 7.19 -17.29 -18.89
C PHE A 203 7.71 -17.62 -20.29
N ILE A 204 6.78 -17.86 -21.21
CA ILE A 204 7.07 -18.14 -22.62
C ILE A 204 6.21 -17.22 -23.48
N SER A 205 6.83 -16.60 -24.48
CA SER A 205 6.14 -15.90 -25.56
C SER A 205 6.25 -16.70 -26.85
N ALA A 206 5.21 -16.62 -27.68
CA ALA A 206 5.20 -17.20 -29.02
C ALA A 206 4.49 -16.26 -29.99
N MET A 207 5.08 -16.07 -31.16
CA MET A 207 4.60 -15.12 -32.17
C MET A 207 4.72 -15.70 -33.58
N ASN A 208 3.74 -15.39 -34.43
CA ASN A 208 3.89 -15.37 -35.89
C ASN A 208 3.40 -14.02 -36.43
N THR A 209 3.25 -13.87 -37.75
CA THR A 209 2.86 -12.59 -38.37
C THR A 209 1.50 -12.05 -37.90
N ASN A 210 0.58 -12.91 -37.45
CA ASN A 210 -0.81 -12.52 -37.15
C ASN A 210 -1.24 -12.91 -35.73
N ASN A 211 -0.52 -13.80 -35.05
CA ASN A 211 -0.88 -14.37 -33.75
C ASN A 211 0.26 -14.14 -32.75
N PHE A 212 -0.09 -13.75 -31.54
CA PHE A 212 0.84 -13.56 -30.44
C PHE A 212 0.25 -14.07 -29.13
N MET A 213 1.07 -14.73 -28.30
CA MET A 213 0.66 -15.10 -26.94
C MET A 213 1.82 -15.07 -25.95
N VAL A 214 1.47 -14.82 -24.69
CA VAL A 214 2.32 -15.00 -23.52
C VAL A 214 1.60 -15.89 -22.53
N PHE A 215 2.29 -16.90 -22.01
CA PHE A 215 1.76 -17.78 -20.97
C PHE A 215 2.83 -18.14 -19.94
N ARG A 216 2.36 -18.53 -18.76
CA ARG A 216 3.18 -18.99 -17.64
C ARG A 216 3.03 -20.49 -17.44
N LEU A 217 4.12 -21.17 -17.11
CA LEU A 217 4.15 -22.55 -16.68
C LEU A 217 4.22 -22.63 -15.15
N THR A 218 3.12 -23.01 -14.51
CA THR A 218 3.01 -23.11 -13.05
C THR A 218 3.13 -24.56 -12.58
N ASN A 219 3.77 -24.78 -11.43
CA ASN A 219 3.87 -26.11 -10.82
C ASN A 219 3.21 -26.07 -9.44
N LYS A 220 2.05 -26.75 -9.32
CA LYS A 220 1.19 -26.70 -8.12
C LYS A 220 1.94 -27.09 -6.84
N PHE A 221 2.91 -28.00 -6.91
CA PHE A 221 3.67 -28.45 -5.73
C PHE A 221 4.72 -27.44 -5.23
N HIS A 222 5.14 -26.48 -6.05
CA HIS A 222 6.10 -25.45 -5.66
C HIS A 222 5.43 -24.15 -5.20
N ASP A 223 4.22 -23.86 -5.67
CA ASP A 223 3.52 -22.62 -5.34
C ASP A 223 2.91 -22.65 -3.93
N ASP A 224 2.46 -23.82 -3.44
CA ASP A 224 1.91 -24.00 -2.08
C ASP A 224 2.94 -23.85 -0.95
N ILE A 225 4.24 -23.99 -1.24
CA ILE A 225 5.32 -23.86 -0.26
C ILE A 225 5.84 -22.41 -0.19
N ASN A 226 5.79 -21.68 -1.31
CA ASN A 226 6.27 -20.30 -1.36
C ASN A 226 5.31 -19.31 -0.69
N SER A 227 4.01 -19.59 -0.68
CA SER A 227 3.02 -18.85 0.12
C SER A 227 3.30 -18.97 1.63
N ILE A 228 3.92 -20.07 2.07
CA ILE A 228 4.30 -20.31 3.48
C ILE A 228 5.66 -19.68 3.81
N ASN A 229 6.65 -19.76 2.90
CA ASN A 229 7.98 -19.15 3.11
C ASN A 229 7.95 -17.61 3.12
N HIS A 230 6.98 -16.99 2.44
CA HIS A 230 6.75 -15.55 2.54
C HIS A 230 6.29 -15.12 3.94
N VAL A 231 5.68 -16.03 4.71
CA VAL A 231 5.23 -15.82 6.09
C VAL A 231 6.32 -16.20 7.11
N GLU A 232 7.12 -17.23 6.84
CA GLU A 232 8.18 -17.68 7.77
C GLU A 232 9.46 -16.83 7.74
N CYS A 233 9.81 -16.21 6.60
CA CYS A 233 10.96 -15.30 6.51
C CYS A 233 10.79 -14.00 7.33
N ILE A 234 9.58 -13.71 7.81
CA ILE A 234 9.28 -12.56 8.68
C ILE A 234 9.65 -12.84 10.15
N ASN A 235 9.73 -14.12 10.56
CA ASN A 235 9.85 -14.48 11.97
C ASN A 235 11.26 -14.85 12.46
N ASN A 236 12.24 -15.01 11.57
CA ASN A 236 13.59 -15.45 11.95
C ASN A 236 14.68 -14.39 11.71
N THR A 237 14.56 -13.24 12.39
CA THR A 237 15.72 -12.34 12.61
C THR A 237 15.78 -11.82 14.06
N LYS A 238 15.51 -12.65 15.06
CA LYS A 238 16.04 -12.46 16.41
C LYS A 238 16.34 -13.82 17.05
N ASN A 239 17.61 -14.23 17.00
CA ASN A 239 18.35 -14.71 18.17
C ASN A 239 19.72 -15.22 17.77
N ASN A 240 20.75 -14.53 18.24
CA ASN A 240 22.12 -15.00 18.16
C ASN A 240 22.49 -15.65 19.50
N LYS A 241 23.20 -16.78 19.40
CA LYS A 241 24.05 -17.44 20.40
C LYS A 241 23.36 -18.15 21.58
N LYS A 242 23.38 -19.49 21.54
CA LYS A 242 23.94 -20.31 22.64
C LYS A 242 24.33 -21.72 22.19
N ARG A 243 25.46 -22.13 22.77
CA ARG A 243 26.29 -23.33 22.58
C ARG A 243 25.57 -24.68 22.44
N ILE A 244 26.13 -25.46 21.50
CA ILE A 244 26.38 -26.90 21.49
C ILE A 244 26.18 -27.61 22.85
N ASN A 245 25.33 -28.64 22.88
CA ASN A 245 25.71 -29.92 23.45
C ASN A 245 24.88 -31.10 22.91
N GLN A 246 25.55 -32.25 22.83
CA GLN A 246 25.20 -33.49 22.13
C GLN A 246 24.25 -34.43 22.93
N ASN A 247 23.76 -35.45 22.20
CA ASN A 247 23.16 -36.73 22.63
C ASN A 247 21.68 -36.67 23.05
N SER A 248 20.78 -37.61 22.72
CA SER A 248 20.86 -38.94 22.11
C SER A 248 19.44 -39.43 21.74
N LYS A 249 19.33 -40.07 20.57
CA LYS A 249 18.70 -41.38 20.25
C LYS A 249 17.46 -41.93 21.03
N ILE A 250 16.50 -42.46 20.23
CA ILE A 250 15.75 -43.75 20.34
C ILE A 250 14.24 -43.72 20.71
N GLU A 251 13.44 -44.04 19.66
CA GLU A 251 12.35 -45.05 19.52
C GLU A 251 10.91 -44.93 20.08
N ARG A 252 9.99 -45.29 19.14
CA ARG A 252 8.76 -46.11 19.21
C ARG A 252 7.48 -45.48 19.79
N GLN A 253 6.40 -45.34 19.01
CA GLN A 253 5.42 -46.32 18.48
C GLN A 253 4.28 -46.68 19.46
N GLU A 254 3.07 -46.29 19.03
CA GLU A 254 1.77 -46.96 19.17
C GLU A 254 0.93 -46.99 20.47
N SER A 255 -0.30 -46.50 20.28
CA SER A 255 -1.60 -47.13 20.62
C SER A 255 -2.35 -46.76 21.91
N SER A 256 -3.56 -46.22 21.67
CA SER A 256 -4.88 -46.51 22.27
C SER A 256 -5.11 -46.58 23.79
N GLY A 257 -6.15 -45.87 24.25
CA GLY A 257 -7.14 -46.44 25.20
C GLY A 257 -7.45 -45.67 26.49
N SER A 258 -8.61 -44.97 26.47
CA SER A 258 -9.64 -44.87 27.52
C SER A 258 -9.39 -44.21 28.91
N VAL A 259 -10.21 -43.18 29.15
CA VAL A 259 -11.17 -42.96 30.28
C VAL A 259 -10.70 -42.39 31.63
N ASP A 260 -11.32 -41.24 31.95
CA ASP A 260 -11.68 -40.58 33.21
C ASP A 260 -10.65 -40.31 34.33
N SER A 261 -10.48 -39.02 34.66
CA SER A 261 -11.01 -38.47 35.93
C SER A 261 -10.73 -36.98 36.13
N ASP A 262 -11.81 -36.27 36.46
CA ASP A 262 -11.96 -35.03 37.24
C ASP A 262 -10.75 -34.51 38.06
N LYS A 263 -10.30 -33.27 37.78
CA LYS A 263 -10.43 -32.07 38.66
C LYS A 263 -9.41 -30.95 38.36
N LYS A 264 -9.94 -29.72 38.42
CA LYS A 264 -9.31 -28.44 38.80
C LYS A 264 -8.31 -27.82 37.81
N LEU A 265 -8.81 -26.90 36.97
CA LEU A 265 -8.02 -25.75 36.52
C LEU A 265 -8.59 -24.44 37.07
N LYS A 266 -7.75 -23.78 37.85
CA LYS A 266 -7.88 -22.39 38.30
C LYS A 266 -7.89 -21.46 37.07
N LYS A 267 -8.99 -20.75 36.82
CA LYS A 267 -9.00 -19.58 35.93
C LYS A 267 -8.26 -18.44 36.62
N ARG A 268 -7.06 -18.13 36.12
CA ARG A 268 -6.37 -16.86 36.36
C ARG A 268 -7.11 -15.78 35.55
N ASN A 269 -7.64 -14.77 36.23
CA ASN A 269 -8.09 -13.53 35.62
C ASN A 269 -6.91 -12.83 34.94
N SER A 270 -6.93 -12.74 33.61
CA SER A 270 -6.14 -11.78 32.85
C SER A 270 -6.99 -10.55 32.60
N GLN A 271 -6.79 -9.50 33.42
CA GLN A 271 -7.25 -8.16 33.07
C GLN A 271 -6.44 -7.69 31.85
N ASN A 272 -7.06 -7.71 30.67
CA ASN A 272 -6.53 -7.05 29.49
C ASN A 272 -6.54 -5.54 29.74
N LYS A 273 -5.35 -4.94 29.81
CA LYS A 273 -5.16 -3.49 29.91
C LYS A 273 -5.26 -2.89 28.51
N SER A 274 -6.36 -2.22 28.22
CA SER A 274 -6.52 -1.42 27.00
C SER A 274 -5.89 -0.03 27.21
N ILE A 275 -4.92 0.31 26.36
CA ILE A 275 -4.45 1.70 26.18
C ILE A 275 -5.58 2.44 25.44
N ILE A 276 -5.98 3.61 25.92
CA ILE A 276 -6.99 4.46 25.27
C ILE A 276 -6.37 5.03 23.99
N ASP A 277 -7.01 4.77 22.85
CA ASP A 277 -6.61 5.33 21.56
C ASP A 277 -7.42 6.61 21.29
N TYR A 278 -6.81 7.75 21.59
CA TYR A 278 -7.42 9.08 21.43
C TYR A 278 -7.62 9.52 19.98
N LYS A 279 -7.19 8.71 18.99
CA LYS A 279 -7.34 9.02 17.56
C LYS A 279 -8.59 8.39 16.92
N LYS A 280 -9.41 7.63 17.66
CA LYS A 280 -10.66 7.06 17.13
C LYS A 280 -11.75 8.14 16.97
N PRO A 281 -12.29 8.37 15.76
CA PRO A 281 -13.43 9.27 15.57
C PRO A 281 -14.69 8.67 16.19
N VAL A 282 -15.39 9.48 17.00
CA VAL A 282 -16.64 9.09 17.71
C VAL A 282 -17.86 9.20 16.78
N MET A 283 -17.77 10.04 15.76
CA MET A 283 -18.84 10.35 14.81
C MET A 283 -18.56 9.69 13.46
N ASN A 284 -18.77 8.38 13.35
CA ASN A 284 -18.80 7.66 12.07
C ASN A 284 -20.08 6.82 11.91
N GLY A 285 -21.22 7.38 12.32
CA GLY A 285 -22.50 6.69 12.18
C GLY A 285 -23.64 7.67 12.33
N GLU A 286 -23.89 8.42 11.26
CA GLU A 286 -25.18 8.88 10.73
C GLU A 286 -24.91 10.02 9.72
N SER A 287 -25.28 9.79 8.45
CA SER A 287 -25.15 10.69 7.27
C SER A 287 -23.78 10.85 6.59
N TYR A 288 -23.14 9.75 6.18
CA TYR A 288 -22.15 9.82 5.08
C TYR A 288 -22.37 8.69 4.08
N ILE A 289 -21.98 8.95 2.83
CA ILE A 289 -21.89 7.95 1.77
C ILE A 289 -20.62 7.15 2.03
N ASP A 290 -20.75 5.87 2.36
CA ASP A 290 -19.61 4.97 2.47
C ASP A 290 -19.09 4.69 1.05
N TRP A 291 -18.07 5.44 0.63
CA TRP A 291 -17.52 5.37 -0.72
C TRP A 291 -16.90 4.00 -1.03
N ASP A 292 -16.32 3.33 -0.03
CA ASP A 292 -15.76 1.99 -0.19
C ASP A 292 -16.87 0.95 -0.37
N GLN A 293 -17.97 1.10 0.37
CA GLN A 293 -19.15 0.25 0.24
C GLN A 293 -19.95 0.53 -1.04
N LEU A 294 -19.99 1.78 -1.52
CA LEU A 294 -20.60 2.15 -2.81
C LEU A 294 -19.82 1.54 -3.99
N VAL A 295 -18.49 1.53 -3.93
CA VAL A 295 -17.63 0.96 -4.98
C VAL A 295 -17.66 -0.57 -4.96
N SER A 296 -17.69 -1.18 -3.77
CA SER A 296 -17.62 -2.66 -3.64
C SER A 296 -18.99 -3.34 -3.65
N LYS A 297 -20.06 -2.66 -3.23
CA LYS A 297 -21.43 -3.19 -3.05
C LYS A 297 -22.50 -2.13 -3.28
N GLU A 298 -22.45 -1.50 -4.46
CA GLU A 298 -23.32 -0.40 -4.89
C GLU A 298 -24.82 -0.59 -4.55
N ALA A 299 -25.38 -1.77 -4.81
CA ALA A 299 -26.80 -2.04 -4.61
C ALA A 299 -27.24 -2.00 -3.12
N GLU A 300 -26.40 -2.47 -2.20
CA GLU A 300 -26.70 -2.46 -0.76
C GLU A 300 -26.59 -1.03 -0.19
N GLU A 301 -25.59 -0.27 -0.65
CA GLU A 301 -25.37 1.11 -0.19
C GLU A 301 -26.42 2.06 -0.77
N LEU A 302 -26.82 1.90 -2.04
CA LEU A 302 -27.94 2.67 -2.61
C LEU A 302 -29.26 2.40 -1.88
N GLN A 303 -29.52 1.14 -1.48
CA GLN A 303 -30.72 0.78 -0.71
C GLN A 303 -30.72 1.38 0.70
N LYS A 304 -29.56 1.40 1.36
CA LYS A 304 -29.36 2.09 2.65
C LYS A 304 -29.55 3.61 2.52
N LEU A 305 -29.02 4.22 1.45
CA LEU A 305 -29.17 5.66 1.18
C LEU A 305 -30.62 6.04 0.81
N GLU A 306 -31.36 5.14 0.15
CA GLU A 306 -32.81 5.27 -0.11
C GLU A 306 -33.62 5.20 1.20
N LEU A 307 -33.32 4.23 2.08
CA LEU A 307 -33.93 4.12 3.42
C LEU A 307 -33.69 5.36 4.27
N LEU A 308 -32.52 5.99 4.14
CA LEU A 308 -32.16 7.24 4.80
C LEU A 308 -32.75 8.49 4.11
N LYS A 309 -33.51 8.34 3.02
CA LYS A 309 -34.09 9.44 2.20
C LYS A 309 -33.05 10.44 1.68
N LEU A 310 -31.79 10.04 1.57
CA LEU A 310 -30.71 10.89 1.06
C LEU A 310 -30.69 10.96 -0.48
N ILE A 311 -31.35 10.00 -1.15
CA ILE A 311 -31.45 9.92 -2.61
C ILE A 311 -32.90 9.66 -2.99
N ASN A 312 -33.43 10.37 -3.99
CA ASN A 312 -34.78 10.18 -4.51
C ASN A 312 -34.73 9.35 -5.81
N VAL A 313 -35.27 8.12 -5.77
CA VAL A 313 -35.23 7.13 -6.87
C VAL A 313 -36.01 7.57 -8.12
N GLU A 314 -36.85 8.60 -8.00
CA GLU A 314 -37.56 9.19 -9.13
C GLU A 314 -36.67 10.08 -10.03
N SER A 315 -35.46 10.42 -9.58
CA SER A 315 -34.46 11.15 -10.39
C SER A 315 -33.49 10.22 -11.12
N LYS A 316 -34.03 9.23 -11.85
CA LYS A 316 -33.24 8.41 -12.77
C LYS A 316 -32.79 9.23 -13.97
N ASN A 317 -31.65 9.91 -13.82
CA ASN A 317 -30.57 10.05 -14.82
C ASN A 317 -29.53 11.06 -14.32
N LEU A 318 -28.60 10.58 -13.49
CA LEU A 318 -27.31 11.23 -13.31
C LEU A 318 -26.25 10.17 -13.59
N THR A 319 -25.89 10.07 -14.86
CA THR A 319 -24.64 9.44 -15.28
C THR A 319 -23.53 10.32 -14.70
N VAL A 320 -22.91 9.88 -13.60
CA VAL A 320 -21.65 10.46 -13.14
C VAL A 320 -20.60 10.04 -14.15
N MET A 321 -20.40 10.89 -15.15
CA MET A 321 -19.18 10.91 -15.95
C MET A 321 -18.03 11.24 -15.00
N LEU A 322 -17.25 10.23 -14.63
CA LEU A 322 -15.95 10.42 -14.01
C LEU A 322 -15.10 11.24 -14.99
N ASN A 323 -14.82 12.50 -14.64
CA ASN A 323 -13.88 13.34 -15.35
C ASN A 323 -12.45 12.87 -15.03
N SER A 324 -12.02 11.86 -15.75
CA SER A 324 -10.61 11.61 -15.99
C SER A 324 -10.46 11.17 -17.43
N ILE A 325 -10.56 12.12 -18.36
CA ILE A 325 -9.99 12.15 -19.72
C ILE A 325 -10.28 13.54 -20.31
N ARG A 326 -9.24 14.15 -20.91
CA ARG A 326 -9.22 15.33 -21.82
C ARG A 326 -9.02 16.74 -21.23
N ALA A 327 -7.76 17.12 -21.15
CA ALA A 327 -7.22 18.34 -21.75
C ALA A 327 -5.81 17.95 -22.26
N ASP A 328 -5.50 17.78 -23.54
CA ASP A 328 -5.98 18.46 -24.74
C ASP A 328 -6.40 17.46 -25.84
N LEU A 329 -7.71 17.34 -26.05
CA LEU A 329 -8.27 17.08 -27.38
C LEU A 329 -9.20 18.23 -27.67
N THR A 330 -8.62 19.41 -27.87
CA THR A 330 -9.30 20.50 -28.55
C THR A 330 -9.34 20.15 -30.04
N ASP A 331 -10.53 19.78 -30.49
CA ASP A 331 -11.06 19.89 -31.85
C ASP A 331 -10.03 20.06 -32.98
N VAL A 332 -9.61 18.95 -33.60
CA VAL A 332 -9.74 18.70 -35.05
C VAL A 332 -9.78 17.18 -35.28
N ASN A 333 -10.92 16.68 -35.76
CA ASN A 333 -11.14 15.34 -36.34
C ASN A 333 -10.99 14.10 -35.45
N SER A 334 -12.14 13.67 -34.93
CA SER A 334 -12.43 12.30 -34.54
C SER A 334 -12.22 11.31 -35.70
N HIS A 335 -11.04 10.71 -35.79
CA HIS A 335 -10.90 9.35 -36.32
C HIS A 335 -10.90 8.40 -35.12
N SER A 336 -12.03 7.72 -34.93
CA SER A 336 -12.07 6.46 -34.18
C SER A 336 -11.15 5.48 -34.89
N PHE A 337 -9.95 5.24 -34.35
CA PHE A 337 -9.08 4.18 -34.83
C PHE A 337 -9.73 2.84 -34.49
N ASP A 338 -10.26 2.16 -35.51
CA ASP A 338 -10.50 0.71 -35.48
C ASP A 338 -9.17 0.05 -35.10
N ARG A 339 -9.18 -0.77 -34.04
CA ARG A 339 -7.95 -1.36 -33.50
C ARG A 339 -7.48 -2.50 -34.40
N SER A 340 -6.24 -2.42 -34.87
CA SER A 340 -5.60 -3.48 -35.66
C SER A 340 -5.25 -4.72 -34.85
N VAL A 341 -5.14 -4.61 -33.52
CA VAL A 341 -4.85 -5.74 -32.63
C VAL A 341 -6.07 -6.05 -31.76
N VAL A 342 -6.47 -7.32 -31.75
CA VAL A 342 -7.71 -7.79 -31.11
C VAL A 342 -7.41 -8.98 -30.18
N PRO A 343 -8.10 -9.11 -29.02
CA PRO A 343 -7.99 -10.29 -28.17
C PRO A 343 -8.41 -11.57 -28.90
N ALA A 344 -7.68 -12.67 -28.72
CA ALA A 344 -7.92 -13.92 -29.44
C ALA A 344 -7.87 -15.15 -28.53
N CYS A 345 -9.01 -15.46 -27.91
CA CYS A 345 -9.14 -16.59 -26.99
C CYS A 345 -8.92 -17.96 -27.65
N GLU A 346 -9.04 -18.07 -28.97
CA GLU A 346 -8.76 -19.29 -29.72
C GLU A 346 -7.27 -19.66 -29.76
N ILE A 347 -6.39 -18.68 -29.52
CA ILE A 347 -4.95 -18.92 -29.42
C ILE A 347 -4.66 -19.57 -28.07
N SER A 348 -3.96 -20.71 -28.08
CA SER A 348 -3.60 -21.41 -26.85
C SER A 348 -2.36 -22.28 -27.02
N ALA A 349 -1.82 -22.68 -25.87
CA ALA A 349 -0.75 -23.63 -25.71
C ALA A 349 -1.22 -24.72 -24.74
N THR A 350 -0.92 -25.97 -25.05
CA THR A 350 -1.32 -27.13 -24.24
C THR A 350 -0.12 -28.03 -23.96
N ILE A 351 -0.10 -28.70 -22.80
CA ILE A 351 0.97 -29.64 -22.47
C ILE A 351 0.58 -31.03 -22.99
N ILE A 352 1.49 -31.70 -23.69
CA ILE A 352 1.34 -33.07 -24.17
C ILE A 352 2.39 -33.96 -23.50
N THR A 353 1.94 -35.00 -22.82
CA THR A 353 2.79 -36.03 -22.22
C THR A 353 2.82 -37.26 -23.12
N ARG A 354 4.01 -37.73 -23.50
CA ARG A 354 4.16 -38.92 -24.36
C ARG A 354 4.32 -40.25 -23.57
N SER A 355 4.31 -40.20 -22.24
CA SER A 355 4.47 -41.37 -21.35
C SER A 355 3.22 -41.61 -20.48
N ASN A 356 2.81 -42.88 -20.35
CA ASN A 356 1.73 -43.32 -19.45
C ASN A 356 2.20 -43.56 -17.99
N GLU A 357 3.45 -43.20 -17.66
CA GLU A 357 3.95 -43.35 -16.29
C GLU A 357 3.72 -42.05 -15.50
N ASP A 358 2.81 -42.13 -14.53
CA ASP A 358 2.48 -41.08 -13.53
C ASP A 358 3.65 -40.69 -12.60
N SER A 359 4.89 -41.11 -12.92
CA SER A 359 6.05 -41.03 -12.03
C SER A 359 6.88 -39.74 -12.17
N TRP A 360 6.52 -38.83 -13.09
CA TRP A 360 7.18 -37.52 -13.21
C TRP A 360 6.51 -36.48 -12.31
N THR A 361 7.18 -36.18 -11.20
CA THR A 361 6.70 -35.41 -10.03
C THR A 361 6.39 -33.93 -10.27
N GLU A 362 6.48 -33.42 -11.50
CA GLU A 362 6.28 -32.00 -11.81
C GLU A 362 5.04 -31.81 -12.67
N ASN A 363 3.86 -31.78 -12.02
CA ASN A 363 2.59 -31.45 -12.66
C ASN A 363 2.56 -29.96 -13.04
N TYR A 364 3.08 -29.63 -14.23
CA TYR A 364 2.97 -28.28 -14.78
C TYR A 364 1.56 -28.02 -15.33
N SER A 365 1.09 -26.78 -15.19
CA SER A 365 -0.10 -26.24 -15.84
C SER A 365 0.25 -24.97 -16.60
N ILE A 366 -0.47 -24.72 -17.70
CA ILE A 366 -0.34 -23.48 -18.48
C ILE A 366 -1.38 -22.48 -17.99
N GLU A 367 -0.92 -21.27 -17.74
CA GLU A 367 -1.76 -20.11 -17.47
C GLU A 367 -1.54 -19.06 -18.55
N HIS A 368 -2.56 -18.79 -19.35
CA HIS A 368 -2.51 -17.79 -20.41
C HIS A 368 -2.63 -16.38 -19.83
N LEU A 369 -1.71 -15.50 -20.20
CA LEU A 369 -1.63 -14.13 -19.68
C LEU A 369 -2.02 -13.09 -20.72
N LEU A 370 -1.63 -13.31 -21.98
CA LEU A 370 -1.93 -12.42 -23.10
C LEU A 370 -2.07 -13.21 -24.39
N ARG A 371 -3.08 -12.88 -25.20
CA ARG A 371 -3.43 -13.54 -26.46
C ARG A 371 -3.98 -12.52 -27.44
N LEU A 372 -3.19 -12.20 -28.45
CA LEU A 372 -3.47 -11.14 -29.41
C LEU A 372 -3.46 -11.69 -30.84
N LYS A 373 -4.29 -11.08 -31.68
CA LYS A 373 -4.36 -11.39 -33.10
C LYS A 373 -4.58 -10.13 -33.92
N ILE A 374 -3.95 -10.09 -35.09
CA ILE A 374 -4.25 -9.11 -36.13
C ILE A 374 -5.22 -9.80 -37.11
N PRO A 375 -6.45 -9.27 -37.28
CA PRO A 375 -7.44 -9.89 -38.14
C PRO A 375 -7.03 -9.79 -39.61
N ASP A 376 -7.33 -10.83 -40.38
CA ASP A 376 -7.06 -10.81 -41.81
C ASP A 376 -7.98 -9.80 -42.49
N THR A 377 -7.41 -8.75 -43.09
CA THR A 377 -8.16 -7.76 -43.87
C THR A 377 -8.76 -8.41 -45.11
N PRO A 378 -10.09 -8.35 -45.32
CA PRO A 378 -10.71 -8.93 -46.50
C PRO A 378 -10.25 -8.17 -47.76
N PRO A 379 -10.04 -8.84 -48.90
CA PRO A 379 -9.44 -8.26 -50.11
C PRO A 379 -10.27 -7.15 -50.79
N ASN A 380 -11.44 -6.78 -50.25
CA ASN A 380 -12.41 -5.87 -50.90
C ASN A 380 -12.57 -4.50 -50.23
N THR A 381 -11.86 -4.19 -49.14
CA THR A 381 -11.90 -2.86 -48.52
C THR A 381 -10.74 -2.00 -49.04
N LYS A 382 -11.03 -1.06 -49.94
CA LYS A 382 -10.11 0.02 -50.34
C LYS A 382 -9.94 1.04 -49.21
N THR A 383 -9.35 0.63 -48.11
CA THR A 383 -8.86 1.54 -47.06
C THR A 383 -7.34 1.55 -47.15
N ASP A 384 -6.74 2.73 -47.33
CA ASP A 384 -5.29 3.00 -47.50
C ASP A 384 -4.39 2.57 -46.33
N TYR A 385 -4.91 1.83 -45.34
CA TYR A 385 -4.10 1.25 -44.28
C TYR A 385 -3.37 0.02 -44.85
N GLY A 386 -2.04 0.11 -44.94
CA GLY A 386 -1.19 -1.02 -45.31
C GLY A 386 -1.49 -2.25 -44.43
N MET A 387 -1.30 -3.45 -44.97
CA MET A 387 -1.48 -4.71 -44.23
C MET A 387 -0.67 -4.67 -42.93
N GLU A 388 -1.34 -4.71 -41.78
CA GLU A 388 -0.68 -4.71 -40.47
C GLU A 388 -0.30 -6.15 -40.07
N TYR A 389 0.85 -6.31 -39.44
CA TYR A 389 1.37 -7.60 -38.98
C TYR A 389 2.32 -7.38 -37.81
N PHE A 390 2.54 -8.42 -37.01
CA PHE A 390 3.54 -8.39 -35.95
C PHE A 390 4.96 -8.47 -36.56
N THR A 391 5.80 -7.50 -36.20
CA THR A 391 7.15 -7.33 -36.76
C THR A 391 8.19 -8.00 -35.88
N CYS A 392 8.19 -7.67 -34.59
CA CYS A 392 9.18 -8.13 -33.61
C CYS A 392 8.58 -8.18 -32.20
N CYS A 393 9.18 -8.99 -31.32
CA CYS A 393 8.82 -9.08 -29.90
C CYS A 393 10.05 -9.30 -29.04
N VAL A 394 10.00 -8.83 -27.79
CA VAL A 394 11.06 -9.03 -26.79
C VAL A 394 10.44 -9.34 -25.43
N LEU A 395 10.87 -10.45 -24.82
CA LEU A 395 10.53 -10.81 -23.44
C LEU A 395 11.78 -10.69 -22.54
N LYS A 396 11.76 -9.79 -21.54
CA LYS A 396 12.86 -9.65 -20.56
C LYS A 396 12.39 -9.85 -19.12
N PRO A 397 13.10 -10.65 -18.30
CA PRO A 397 12.80 -10.79 -16.88
C PRO A 397 13.34 -9.60 -16.07
N CYS A 398 12.51 -9.09 -15.15
CA CYS A 398 12.80 -7.99 -14.24
C CYS A 398 13.13 -8.49 -12.84
N TYR A 399 14.15 -7.89 -12.21
CA TYR A 399 14.53 -8.19 -10.83
C TYR A 399 14.66 -6.92 -10.01
N TRP A 400 14.40 -7.02 -8.70
CA TRP A 400 14.71 -5.96 -7.75
C TRP A 400 16.23 -5.80 -7.60
N ARG A 401 16.67 -4.55 -7.49
CA ARG A 401 18.08 -4.21 -7.22
C ARG A 401 18.53 -4.55 -5.79
N SER A 402 17.62 -4.87 -4.87
CA SER A 402 17.89 -4.96 -3.42
C SER A 402 17.83 -6.38 -2.83
N LYS A 403 18.88 -6.65 -2.03
CA LYS A 403 19.23 -7.77 -1.13
C LYS A 403 19.87 -9.02 -1.76
N VAL A 404 21.06 -9.31 -1.24
CA VAL A 404 21.72 -10.61 -1.32
C VAL A 404 20.80 -11.64 -0.67
N PHE A 405 20.20 -12.51 -1.48
CA PHE A 405 19.40 -13.61 -0.97
C PHE A 405 20.32 -14.77 -0.62
N THR A 406 20.47 -15.04 0.68
CA THR A 406 21.23 -16.19 1.22
C THR A 406 20.32 -17.39 1.50
N GLY A 407 19.21 -17.52 0.78
CA GLY A 407 18.29 -18.65 0.90
C GLY A 407 18.59 -19.72 -0.16
N GLU A 408 18.77 -20.97 0.23
CA GLU A 408 18.73 -22.10 -0.69
C GLU A 408 17.30 -22.24 -1.24
N SER A 409 17.04 -21.68 -2.42
CA SER A 409 15.80 -21.97 -3.16
C SER A 409 15.83 -23.44 -3.59
N LYS A 410 14.75 -24.20 -3.34
CA LYS A 410 14.60 -25.56 -3.89
C LYS A 410 14.83 -25.52 -5.41
N LYS A 411 15.57 -26.50 -5.93
CA LYS A 411 15.86 -26.61 -7.36
C LYS A 411 14.54 -26.72 -8.13
N SER A 412 14.27 -25.75 -8.98
CA SER A 412 13.12 -25.74 -9.91
C SER A 412 13.67 -25.72 -11.33
N LEU A 413 12.96 -26.36 -12.26
CA LEU A 413 13.33 -26.38 -13.67
C LEU A 413 13.35 -24.96 -14.26
N LEU A 414 12.29 -24.18 -14.01
CA LEU A 414 12.04 -22.90 -14.67
C LEU A 414 12.36 -21.68 -13.80
N ARG A 415 12.69 -21.88 -12.51
CA ARG A 415 13.04 -20.79 -11.59
C ARG A 415 14.54 -20.78 -11.32
N SER A 416 15.19 -19.67 -11.63
CA SER A 416 16.60 -19.46 -11.36
C SER A 416 16.87 -19.20 -9.87
N GLN A 417 18.14 -19.21 -9.47
CA GLN A 417 18.56 -18.81 -8.12
C GLN A 417 18.23 -17.34 -7.80
N LYS A 418 17.98 -16.52 -8.83
CA LYS A 418 17.61 -15.10 -8.68
C LYS A 418 16.10 -14.90 -8.54
N TYR A 419 15.30 -15.97 -8.65
CA TYR A 419 13.84 -15.90 -8.54
C TYR A 419 13.32 -15.22 -7.24
N PRO A 420 13.99 -15.28 -6.07
CA PRO A 420 13.55 -14.49 -4.91
C PRO A 420 13.53 -12.97 -5.12
N ALA A 421 14.34 -12.45 -6.06
CA ALA A 421 14.36 -11.05 -6.45
C ALA A 421 13.49 -10.76 -7.69
N PHE A 422 12.88 -11.77 -8.29
CA PHE A 422 12.15 -11.66 -9.55
C PHE A 422 10.82 -10.94 -9.36
N LYS A 423 10.61 -9.89 -10.15
CA LYS A 423 9.43 -9.01 -10.09
C LYS A 423 8.42 -9.29 -11.19
N GLY A 424 8.82 -10.05 -12.21
CA GLY A 424 7.98 -10.36 -13.36
C GLY A 424 8.74 -10.29 -14.68
N VAL A 425 8.02 -10.45 -15.80
CA VAL A 425 8.56 -10.25 -17.15
C VAL A 425 7.95 -9.02 -17.80
N THR A 426 8.77 -8.21 -18.46
CA THR A 426 8.32 -7.19 -19.38
C THR A 426 8.32 -7.75 -20.79
N CYS A 427 7.22 -7.53 -21.50
CA CYS A 427 7.03 -8.01 -22.86
C CYS A 427 6.69 -6.82 -23.77
N LEU A 428 7.51 -6.58 -24.79
CA LEU A 428 7.23 -5.64 -25.86
C LEU A 428 6.82 -6.42 -27.11
N ILE A 429 5.68 -6.09 -27.71
CA ILE A 429 5.23 -6.62 -28.99
C ILE A 429 4.95 -5.46 -29.93
N CYS A 430 5.48 -5.54 -31.15
CA CYS A 430 5.37 -4.46 -32.13
C CYS A 430 4.57 -4.88 -33.36
N THR A 431 3.71 -3.97 -33.83
CA THR A 431 3.16 -4.00 -35.18
C THR A 431 4.08 -3.22 -36.11
N SER A 432 3.62 -2.81 -37.29
CA SER A 432 4.42 -1.98 -38.19
C SER A 432 4.62 -0.56 -37.65
N GLN A 433 3.65 0.02 -36.94
CA GLN A 433 3.70 1.43 -36.51
C GLN A 433 3.62 1.64 -34.99
N GLU A 434 3.19 0.62 -34.23
CA GLU A 434 3.01 0.74 -32.78
C GLU A 434 3.72 -0.37 -32.01
N GLY A 435 4.12 -0.07 -30.78
CA GLY A 435 4.67 -1.02 -29.81
C GLY A 435 3.81 -1.07 -28.55
N TYR A 436 3.42 -2.27 -28.13
CA TYR A 436 2.62 -2.50 -26.93
C TYR A 436 3.48 -3.16 -25.86
N LEU A 437 3.71 -2.44 -24.76
CA LEU A 437 4.53 -2.89 -23.65
C LEU A 437 3.67 -3.35 -22.48
N TYR A 438 3.82 -4.63 -22.11
CA TYR A 438 3.16 -5.27 -20.99
C TYR A 438 4.17 -5.63 -19.89
N HIS A 439 3.72 -5.66 -18.65
CA HIS A 439 4.48 -6.22 -17.54
C HIS A 439 3.63 -7.26 -16.83
N PHE A 440 4.19 -8.44 -16.56
CA PHE A 440 3.48 -9.55 -15.92
C PHE A 440 4.19 -9.92 -14.62
N SER A 441 3.51 -9.71 -13.48
CA SER A 441 4.03 -10.10 -12.16
C SER A 441 3.95 -11.63 -11.95
N PRO A 442 4.85 -12.22 -11.13
CA PRO A 442 4.78 -13.64 -10.74
C PRO A 442 3.47 -14.01 -10.06
N VAL A 443 2.76 -13.02 -9.49
CA VAL A 443 1.49 -13.22 -8.78
C VAL A 443 0.29 -12.90 -9.67
N SER A 444 0.48 -12.26 -10.83
CA SER A 444 -0.60 -11.94 -11.76
C SER A 444 -1.36 -13.22 -12.13
N LYS A 445 -2.69 -13.18 -11.96
CA LYS A 445 -3.58 -14.28 -12.35
C LYS A 445 -4.61 -13.79 -13.35
N GLY A 446 -4.89 -14.60 -14.36
CA GLY A 446 -5.89 -14.32 -15.38
C GLY A 446 -5.34 -13.64 -16.63
N ASP A 447 -6.13 -13.73 -17.69
CA ASP A 447 -5.80 -13.19 -19.01
C ASP A 447 -6.20 -11.70 -19.10
N ILE A 448 -5.23 -10.83 -19.37
CA ILE A 448 -5.43 -9.38 -19.48
C ILE A 448 -5.70 -8.90 -20.91
N SER A 449 -5.88 -9.80 -21.87
CA SER A 449 -6.03 -9.44 -23.29
C SER A 449 -7.11 -8.40 -23.55
N SER A 450 -8.20 -8.39 -22.79
CA SER A 450 -9.31 -7.43 -22.94
C SER A 450 -9.05 -6.06 -22.30
N ASP A 451 -8.03 -5.91 -21.47
CA ASP A 451 -7.74 -4.68 -20.73
C ASP A 451 -6.53 -3.95 -21.31
N LEU A 452 -6.79 -2.96 -22.16
CA LEU A 452 -5.75 -2.12 -22.75
C LEU A 452 -5.16 -1.09 -21.79
N SER A 453 -5.82 -0.82 -20.64
CA SER A 453 -5.22 0.01 -19.60
C SER A 453 -4.00 -0.66 -18.94
N ALA A 454 -3.85 -1.98 -19.15
CA ALA A 454 -2.73 -2.77 -18.62
C ALA A 454 -1.42 -2.64 -19.41
N CYS A 455 -1.37 -1.88 -20.51
CA CYS A 455 -0.18 -1.74 -21.36
C CYS A 455 0.18 -0.27 -21.67
N THR A 456 1.46 -0.04 -21.99
CA THR A 456 1.95 1.26 -22.47
C THR A 456 2.20 1.20 -23.97
N ILE A 457 1.65 2.16 -24.72
CA ILE A 457 1.68 2.18 -26.19
C ILE A 457 2.72 3.18 -26.69
N TYR A 458 3.66 2.72 -27.50
CA TYR A 458 4.69 3.50 -28.16
C TYR A 458 4.31 3.68 -29.64
N SER A 459 4.22 4.92 -30.11
CA SER A 459 4.01 5.21 -31.53
C SER A 459 5.35 5.53 -32.18
N PHE A 460 5.72 4.77 -33.22
CA PHE A 460 6.98 4.96 -33.94
C PHE A 460 6.84 5.99 -35.06
N THR A 461 7.95 6.64 -35.45
CA THR A 461 7.89 7.66 -36.51
C THR A 461 7.89 7.08 -37.92
N CYS A 462 8.35 5.83 -38.07
CA CYS A 462 8.41 5.07 -39.32
C CYS A 462 8.19 3.56 -39.04
N PRO A 463 7.93 2.75 -40.08
CA PRO A 463 7.76 1.31 -39.91
C PRO A 463 8.93 0.66 -39.17
N ILE A 464 8.61 -0.14 -38.16
CA ILE A 464 9.62 -0.77 -37.31
C ILE A 464 10.07 -2.12 -37.86
N THR A 465 11.37 -2.38 -37.72
CA THR A 465 12.02 -3.62 -38.19
C THR A 465 12.52 -4.47 -37.03
N ASP A 466 13.01 -3.86 -35.94
CA ASP A 466 13.57 -4.57 -34.79
C ASP A 466 13.52 -3.70 -33.53
N VAL A 467 13.60 -4.31 -32.34
CA VAL A 467 13.55 -3.62 -31.05
C VAL A 467 14.56 -4.15 -30.04
N ALA A 468 15.07 -3.25 -29.22
CA ALA A 468 15.84 -3.58 -28.03
C ALA A 468 15.25 -2.90 -26.80
N LEU A 469 15.06 -3.68 -25.73
CA LEU A 469 14.59 -3.19 -24.44
C LEU A 469 15.78 -3.00 -23.50
N GLU A 470 16.16 -1.77 -23.20
CA GLU A 470 17.23 -1.43 -22.25
C GLU A 470 16.66 -1.30 -20.81
N ASN A 471 17.48 -0.98 -19.82
CA ASN A 471 17.04 -0.77 -18.43
C ASN A 471 16.15 0.47 -18.27
N THR A 472 16.42 1.53 -19.03
CA THR A 472 15.69 2.81 -18.90
C THR A 472 15.05 3.32 -20.18
N ALA A 473 15.35 2.68 -21.32
CA ALA A 473 14.88 3.09 -22.63
C ALA A 473 14.41 1.91 -23.51
N ILE A 474 13.59 2.23 -24.52
CA ILE A 474 13.28 1.34 -25.64
C ILE A 474 13.99 1.88 -26.88
N HIS A 475 14.73 1.03 -27.56
CA HIS A 475 15.32 1.37 -28.85
C HIS A 475 14.57 0.65 -29.97
N ALA A 476 14.03 1.44 -30.90
CA ALA A 476 13.28 0.97 -32.04
C ALA A 476 14.10 1.23 -33.31
N LEU A 477 14.41 0.17 -34.07
CA LEU A 477 15.01 0.31 -35.39
C LEU A 477 13.90 0.44 -36.42
N THR A 478 13.71 1.65 -36.93
CA THR A 478 12.74 1.96 -37.98
C THR A 478 13.44 2.06 -39.34
N GLU A 479 12.65 2.07 -40.42
CA GLU A 479 13.17 2.28 -41.78
C GLU A 479 13.96 3.60 -41.93
N ALA A 480 13.70 4.58 -41.06
CA ALA A 480 14.40 5.87 -41.05
C ALA A 480 15.68 5.89 -40.19
N GLY A 481 15.87 4.92 -39.28
CA GLY A 481 17.02 4.84 -38.40
C GLY A 481 16.70 4.32 -37.00
N LEU A 482 17.51 4.70 -36.02
CA LEU A 482 17.36 4.28 -34.64
C LEU A 482 16.65 5.36 -33.82
N GLU A 483 15.51 4.99 -33.25
CA GLU A 483 14.70 5.79 -32.34
C GLU A 483 14.87 5.27 -30.91
N SER A 484 14.93 6.15 -29.91
CA SER A 484 15.07 5.79 -28.50
C SER A 484 14.01 6.52 -27.66
N TYR A 485 13.25 5.77 -26.86
CA TYR A 485 12.11 6.26 -26.08
C TYR A 485 12.33 6.00 -24.59
N THR A 486 11.81 6.87 -23.72
CA THR A 486 11.80 6.59 -22.27
C THR A 486 10.93 5.38 -21.95
N LEU A 487 11.43 4.49 -21.10
CA LEU A 487 10.70 3.29 -20.69
C LEU A 487 9.67 3.61 -19.60
N ARG A 488 8.50 2.98 -19.68
CA ARG A 488 7.36 3.16 -18.76
C ARG A 488 6.73 1.81 -18.43
N LEU A 489 6.67 1.42 -17.16
CA LEU A 489 6.16 0.10 -16.76
C LEU A 489 4.76 0.21 -16.12
N PRO A 490 3.70 -0.33 -16.76
CA PRO A 490 2.31 -0.05 -16.38
C PRO A 490 1.87 -0.63 -15.02
N GLN A 491 2.33 -1.83 -14.63
CA GLN A 491 1.83 -2.54 -13.44
C GLN A 491 2.65 -2.35 -12.15
N ILE A 492 3.79 -1.65 -12.21
CA ILE A 492 4.67 -1.47 -11.04
C ILE A 492 4.23 -0.30 -10.15
N ASN A 493 3.39 0.59 -10.71
CA ASN A 493 3.02 1.85 -10.10
C ASN A 493 1.96 1.72 -8.99
N ASN A 494 1.13 0.67 -9.00
CA ASN A 494 -0.09 0.61 -8.17
C ASN A 494 0.01 -0.29 -6.91
N GLY A 495 1.21 -0.59 -6.38
CA GLY A 495 1.23 -1.45 -5.16
C GLY A 495 2.56 -1.71 -4.45
N SER A 496 3.67 -1.10 -4.84
CA SER A 496 5.00 -1.56 -4.36
C SER A 496 5.60 -0.77 -3.19
N TYR A 497 5.10 0.41 -2.85
CA TYR A 497 5.66 1.21 -1.74
C TYR A 497 5.05 0.86 -0.37
N ALA A 498 3.90 0.18 -0.32
CA ALA A 498 3.23 -0.17 0.94
C ALA A 498 3.88 -1.34 1.70
N THR A 499 4.79 -2.13 1.10
CA THR A 499 5.24 -3.39 1.71
C THR A 499 6.71 -3.44 2.15
N HIS A 500 7.53 -2.41 1.89
CA HIS A 500 8.98 -2.51 2.18
C HIS A 500 9.67 -1.41 2.99
N ASN A 501 8.93 -0.47 3.60
CA ASN A 501 9.52 0.45 4.61
C ASN A 501 9.05 0.23 6.06
N ASN A 502 8.17 -0.73 6.35
CA ASN A 502 7.64 -0.95 7.70
C ASN A 502 8.53 -1.75 8.67
N ASN A 503 9.82 -1.93 8.39
CA ASN A 503 10.71 -2.71 9.27
C ASN A 503 12.01 -2.00 9.68
N ASN A 504 11.97 -0.67 9.82
CA ASN A 504 12.83 0.02 10.77
C ASN A 504 11.98 0.45 11.97
N ASN A 505 11.95 -0.41 12.99
CA ASN A 505 11.47 -0.05 14.33
C ASN A 505 12.36 1.07 14.91
N ASN A 506 12.02 2.32 14.62
CA ASN A 506 12.09 3.40 15.58
C ASN A 506 10.65 3.89 15.77
N ASN A 507 10.25 4.02 17.03
CA ASN A 507 8.87 4.22 17.49
C ASN A 507 8.26 5.57 17.09
N ASN A 508 8.03 5.82 15.80
CA ASN A 508 7.12 6.86 15.35
C ASN A 508 6.10 6.20 14.42
N ASN A 509 4.85 6.11 14.88
CA ASN A 509 3.71 5.67 14.06
C ASN A 509 3.41 6.76 13.02
N GLU A 510 4.19 6.82 11.95
CA GLU A 510 3.78 7.53 10.74
C GLU A 510 2.76 6.64 10.02
N ASN A 511 1.51 7.09 10.05
CA ASN A 511 0.46 6.62 9.16
C ASN A 511 0.93 6.78 7.71
N ILE A 512 1.47 5.72 7.09
CA ILE A 512 1.62 5.62 5.64
C ILE A 512 0.23 5.36 5.06
N ILE A 513 -0.61 6.40 5.10
CA ILE A 513 -1.88 6.49 4.36
C ILE A 513 -1.56 7.28 3.09
N GLY A 514 -1.75 6.67 1.91
CA GLY A 514 -1.90 7.41 0.65
C GLY A 514 -0.70 7.57 -0.29
N LEU A 515 0.21 6.58 -0.41
CA LEU A 515 1.20 6.60 -1.51
C LEU A 515 0.68 5.88 -2.78
N GLU A 516 -0.56 6.15 -3.18
CA GLU A 516 -1.19 5.52 -4.36
C GLU A 516 -1.15 6.36 -5.64
N ASP A 517 -0.84 7.66 -5.57
CA ASP A 517 -0.88 8.54 -6.75
C ASP A 517 0.45 9.28 -6.97
N VAL A 518 1.50 8.58 -7.42
CA VAL A 518 2.67 9.25 -8.00
C VAL A 518 2.54 9.19 -9.51
N LYS A 519 1.90 10.23 -10.08
CA LYS A 519 1.59 10.31 -11.50
C LYS A 519 2.86 10.57 -12.32
N GLU A 520 3.28 9.57 -13.08
CA GLU A 520 4.25 9.74 -14.16
C GLU A 520 3.69 10.63 -15.28
N PRO A 521 4.53 11.31 -16.09
CA PRO A 521 4.03 12.11 -17.20
C PRO A 521 3.21 11.25 -18.18
N ASP A 522 2.06 11.78 -18.60
CA ASP A 522 1.06 11.06 -19.41
C ASP A 522 1.54 10.73 -20.84
N THR A 523 2.62 11.36 -21.31
CA THR A 523 3.11 11.21 -22.69
C THR A 523 4.52 10.64 -22.72
N ILE A 524 4.72 9.57 -23.48
CA ILE A 524 6.05 9.00 -23.75
C ILE A 524 6.88 9.98 -24.57
N SER A 525 8.18 10.06 -24.27
CA SER A 525 9.11 10.94 -24.95
C SER A 525 10.11 10.19 -25.81
N LEU A 526 10.27 10.65 -27.05
CA LEU A 526 11.36 10.24 -27.94
C LEU A 526 12.62 11.01 -27.52
N ILE A 527 13.56 10.32 -26.90
CA ILE A 527 14.78 10.92 -26.33
C ILE A 527 15.99 10.89 -27.28
N GLY A 528 15.93 10.05 -28.33
CA GLY A 528 17.00 9.94 -29.32
C GLY A 528 16.45 9.58 -30.69
N LEU A 529 16.98 10.23 -31.73
CA LEU A 529 16.67 9.95 -33.13
C LEU A 529 17.96 10.08 -33.94
N ARG A 530 18.48 8.96 -34.45
CA ARG A 530 19.72 8.94 -35.26
C ARG A 530 19.51 8.16 -36.55
N PRO A 531 19.77 8.76 -37.73
CA PRO A 531 19.66 8.03 -38.98
C PRO A 531 20.79 7.01 -39.11
N PHE A 532 20.43 5.78 -39.47
CA PHE A 532 21.38 4.74 -39.88
C PHE A 532 20.88 4.13 -41.18
N LEU A 533 21.75 4.02 -42.17
CA LEU A 533 21.40 3.49 -43.49
C LEU A 533 21.72 2.00 -43.58
N GLY A 534 20.84 1.25 -44.23
CA GLY A 534 21.09 -0.15 -44.58
C GLY A 534 21.14 -1.11 -43.38
N VAL A 535 20.71 -0.69 -42.18
CA VAL A 535 20.67 -1.57 -41.01
C VAL A 535 19.64 -2.67 -41.22
N LYS A 536 20.05 -3.91 -40.99
CA LYS A 536 19.23 -5.12 -41.14
C LYS A 536 18.88 -5.78 -39.82
N LYS A 537 19.65 -5.52 -38.76
CA LYS A 537 19.46 -6.17 -37.45
C LYS A 537 19.96 -5.29 -36.31
N LEU A 538 19.21 -5.29 -35.22
CA LEU A 538 19.58 -4.66 -33.94
C LEU A 538 19.88 -5.77 -32.92
N LEU A 539 21.02 -5.68 -32.24
CA LEU A 539 21.38 -6.58 -31.15
C LEU A 539 21.62 -5.76 -29.88
N HIS A 540 21.14 -6.28 -28.75
CA HIS A 540 21.37 -5.70 -27.43
C HIS A 540 22.45 -6.50 -26.69
N ALA A 541 23.58 -5.88 -26.38
CA ALA A 541 24.57 -6.39 -25.44
C ALA A 541 24.35 -5.78 -24.04
N ALA A 542 25.21 -6.03 -23.05
CA ALA A 542 25.01 -5.47 -21.71
C ALA A 542 25.25 -3.95 -21.67
N LYS A 543 26.31 -3.48 -22.34
CA LYS A 543 26.79 -2.09 -22.31
C LYS A 543 26.68 -1.39 -23.67
N SER A 544 26.20 -2.08 -24.70
CA SER A 544 26.15 -1.54 -26.05
C SER A 544 24.98 -2.05 -26.89
N LEU A 545 24.56 -1.25 -27.86
CA LEU A 545 23.70 -1.66 -28.97
C LEU A 545 24.55 -1.90 -30.21
N ILE A 546 24.25 -2.96 -30.95
CA ILE A 546 24.97 -3.30 -32.17
C ILE A 546 24.01 -3.29 -33.34
N LEU A 547 24.31 -2.46 -34.33
CA LEU A 547 23.58 -2.41 -35.59
C LEU A 547 24.39 -3.13 -36.65
N LEU A 548 23.80 -4.10 -37.34
CA LEU A 548 24.41 -4.74 -38.50
C LEU A 548 23.82 -4.13 -39.76
N ALA A 549 24.64 -3.43 -40.52
CA ALA A 549 24.26 -2.78 -41.77
C ALA A 549 24.88 -3.47 -42.97
N SER A 550 24.13 -3.47 -44.07
CA SER A 550 24.55 -4.00 -45.36
C SER A 550 24.44 -2.90 -46.41
N ASP A 551 25.51 -2.71 -47.18
CA ASP A 551 25.57 -1.81 -48.32
C ASP A 551 26.22 -2.52 -49.52
N GLN A 552 25.42 -2.77 -50.57
CA GLN A 552 25.70 -3.44 -51.86
C GLN A 552 26.61 -4.69 -51.78
N ASP A 553 27.90 -4.52 -51.44
CA ASP A 553 28.94 -5.55 -51.40
C ASP A 553 29.66 -5.67 -50.03
N SER A 554 29.26 -4.94 -49.00
CA SER A 554 29.93 -4.94 -47.69
C SER A 554 28.95 -4.95 -46.53
N TRP A 555 29.36 -5.61 -45.43
CA TRP A 555 28.67 -5.54 -44.16
C TRP A 555 29.50 -4.74 -43.16
N THR A 556 28.82 -3.90 -42.40
CA THR A 556 29.41 -3.04 -41.37
C THR A 556 28.63 -3.20 -40.09
N TYR A 557 29.30 -3.31 -38.96
CA TYR A 557 28.63 -3.20 -37.67
C TYR A 557 28.89 -1.81 -37.06
N TYR A 558 27.90 -1.30 -36.32
CA TYR A 558 28.00 -0.12 -35.47
C TYR A 558 27.77 -0.57 -34.03
N ALA A 559 28.80 -0.50 -33.19
CA ALA A 559 28.70 -0.73 -31.75
C ALA A 559 28.55 0.63 -31.04
N LEU A 560 27.39 0.86 -30.44
CA LEU A 560 27.00 2.09 -29.78
C LEU A 560 27.03 1.87 -28.27
N ALA A 561 27.93 2.54 -27.55
CA ALA A 561 28.01 2.42 -26.09
C ALA A 561 26.85 3.15 -25.43
N LEU A 562 26.09 2.44 -24.58
CA LEU A 562 24.94 2.97 -23.88
C LEU A 562 25.36 3.95 -22.76
N PRO A 563 24.66 5.08 -22.59
CA PRO A 563 24.88 5.99 -21.47
C PRO A 563 24.43 5.36 -20.14
N ASN A 564 24.99 5.82 -19.02
CA ASN A 564 24.42 5.44 -17.73
C ASN A 564 23.14 6.24 -17.46
N PRO A 565 22.22 5.74 -16.62
CA PRO A 565 21.01 6.47 -16.24
C PRO A 565 21.28 7.87 -15.66
N GLU A 566 22.41 8.05 -14.98
CA GLU A 566 22.86 9.33 -14.45
C GLU A 566 23.20 10.33 -15.57
N ASP A 567 23.84 9.87 -16.65
CA ASP A 567 24.18 10.72 -17.81
C ASP A 567 22.90 11.21 -18.49
N ILE A 568 21.92 10.31 -18.70
CA ILE A 568 20.60 10.64 -19.24
C ILE A 568 19.89 11.66 -18.34
N TYR A 569 19.95 11.49 -17.02
CA TYR A 569 19.37 12.42 -16.06
C TYR A 569 19.95 13.84 -16.22
N TYR A 570 21.27 13.98 -16.30
CA TYR A 570 21.91 15.29 -16.45
C TYR A 570 21.57 15.95 -17.80
N ASP A 571 21.51 15.16 -18.87
CA ASP A 571 21.12 15.66 -20.20
C ASP A 571 19.65 16.16 -20.18
N ILE A 572 18.73 15.39 -19.60
CA ILE A 572 17.32 15.81 -19.41
C ILE A 572 17.24 17.06 -18.53
N LEU A 573 17.99 17.12 -17.42
CA LEU A 573 17.99 18.25 -16.49
C LEU A 573 18.53 19.53 -17.15
N SER A 574 19.57 19.41 -17.97
CA SER A 574 20.12 20.53 -18.76
C SER A 574 19.09 21.07 -19.75
N ALA A 575 18.40 20.18 -20.47
CA ALA A 575 17.30 20.55 -21.34
C ALA A 575 16.13 21.19 -20.56
N ALA A 576 15.80 20.65 -19.38
CA ALA A 576 14.76 21.20 -18.51
C ALA A 576 15.09 22.62 -18.08
N ASN A 577 16.31 22.87 -17.57
CA ASN A 577 16.73 24.18 -17.10
C ASN A 577 16.65 25.26 -18.17
N SER A 578 16.86 24.91 -19.45
CA SER A 578 16.69 25.83 -20.59
C SER A 578 15.24 26.30 -20.77
N HIS A 579 14.27 25.52 -20.28
CA HIS A 579 12.84 25.83 -20.34
C HIS A 579 12.24 26.34 -19.04
N LYS A 580 13.02 26.45 -17.96
CA LYS A 580 12.55 26.85 -16.63
C LYS A 580 11.80 28.18 -16.65
N GLU A 581 12.28 29.15 -17.43
CA GLU A 581 11.67 30.47 -17.57
C GLU A 581 10.70 30.57 -18.76
N SER A 582 10.89 29.76 -19.80
CA SER A 582 10.09 29.86 -21.04
C SER A 582 8.77 29.09 -20.99
N SER A 583 8.75 27.90 -20.37
CA SER A 583 7.59 27.00 -20.33
C SER A 583 7.63 26.10 -19.11
N HIS A 584 6.80 26.43 -18.11
CA HIS A 584 6.67 25.63 -16.89
C HIS A 584 6.17 24.20 -17.17
N CYS A 585 5.23 24.03 -18.11
CA CYS A 585 4.72 22.71 -18.48
C CYS A 585 5.80 21.82 -19.10
N THR A 586 6.67 22.37 -19.95
CA THR A 586 7.80 21.64 -20.53
C THR A 586 8.83 21.29 -19.46
N TYR A 587 9.16 22.22 -18.57
CA TYR A 587 10.07 21.99 -17.45
C TYR A 587 9.57 20.86 -16.53
N LYS A 588 8.30 20.91 -16.10
CA LYS A 588 7.65 19.86 -15.29
C LYS A 588 7.67 18.50 -16.00
N HIS A 589 7.35 18.46 -17.30
CA HIS A 589 7.38 17.24 -18.10
C HIS A 589 8.77 16.60 -18.13
N LEU A 590 9.80 17.39 -18.44
CA LEU A 590 11.19 16.91 -18.49
C LEU A 590 11.68 16.40 -17.13
N LEU A 591 11.32 17.08 -16.03
CA LEU A 591 11.61 16.57 -14.69
C LEU A 591 10.88 15.25 -14.38
N GLY A 592 9.65 15.09 -14.87
CA GLY A 592 8.91 13.82 -14.78
C GLY A 592 9.56 12.67 -15.59
N GLU A 593 10.18 12.97 -16.73
CA GLU A 593 10.98 12.00 -17.50
C GLU A 593 12.27 11.63 -16.76
N ALA A 594 13.01 12.63 -16.29
CA ALA A 594 14.22 12.43 -15.48
C ALA A 594 13.95 11.58 -14.22
N TYR A 595 12.87 11.88 -13.50
CA TYR A 595 12.43 11.10 -12.34
C TYR A 595 12.18 9.63 -12.71
N ALA A 596 11.50 9.38 -13.82
CA ALA A 596 11.14 8.02 -14.22
C ALA A 596 12.34 7.16 -14.60
N VAL A 597 13.30 7.75 -15.33
CA VAL A 597 14.58 7.12 -15.67
C VAL A 597 15.32 6.70 -14.39
N LEU A 598 15.46 7.61 -13.43
CA LEU A 598 16.13 7.34 -12.16
C LEU A 598 15.38 6.32 -11.31
N ARG A 599 14.04 6.37 -11.29
CA ARG A 599 13.20 5.42 -10.57
C ARG A 599 13.39 4.00 -11.10
N LEU A 600 13.31 3.82 -12.43
CA LEU A 600 13.55 2.53 -13.07
C LEU A 600 14.96 2.01 -12.78
N ALA A 601 15.98 2.86 -12.94
CA ALA A 601 17.37 2.50 -12.68
C ALA A 601 17.63 2.09 -11.21
N LYS A 602 16.97 2.76 -10.26
CA LYS A 602 17.09 2.48 -8.82
C LYS A 602 16.40 1.18 -8.43
N ASP A 603 15.19 0.96 -8.93
CA ASP A 603 14.31 -0.10 -8.45
C ASP A 603 14.49 -1.42 -9.22
N ILE A 604 14.74 -1.36 -10.52
CA ILE A 604 14.62 -2.50 -11.44
C ILE A 604 15.91 -2.73 -12.23
N ILE A 605 16.25 -4.00 -12.41
CA ILE A 605 17.31 -4.44 -13.31
C ILE A 605 16.74 -5.55 -14.22
N TYR A 606 16.91 -5.42 -15.54
CA TYR A 606 16.66 -6.55 -16.43
C TYR A 606 17.84 -7.53 -16.36
N TYR A 607 17.55 -8.83 -16.48
CA TYR A 607 18.63 -9.79 -16.70
C TYR A 607 19.17 -9.62 -18.12
N THR A 608 20.11 -8.70 -18.24
CA THR A 608 21.22 -8.84 -19.14
C THR A 608 22.45 -9.10 -18.27
N SER A 609 23.57 -9.43 -18.85
CA SER A 609 24.85 -9.75 -18.21
C SER A 609 25.49 -8.62 -17.37
N ASP A 610 24.66 -7.70 -16.87
CA ASP A 610 24.80 -6.73 -15.79
C ASP A 610 25.20 -7.34 -14.42
N ILE A 611 25.88 -8.50 -14.40
CA ILE A 611 26.43 -9.11 -13.19
C ILE A 611 27.40 -8.15 -12.48
N ASP A 612 28.09 -7.28 -13.23
CA ASP A 612 28.89 -6.20 -12.66
C ASP A 612 28.04 -5.08 -12.04
N TYR A 613 26.82 -4.86 -12.48
CA TYR A 613 25.98 -3.77 -11.95
C TYR A 613 25.45 -4.07 -10.52
N SER A 614 25.37 -5.34 -10.10
CA SER A 614 24.97 -5.67 -8.71
C SER A 614 26.15 -6.02 -7.80
N SER A 615 27.27 -6.51 -8.35
CA SER A 615 28.45 -6.91 -7.56
C SER A 615 29.57 -5.86 -7.51
N ASN A 616 29.69 -5.00 -8.53
CA ASN A 616 30.69 -3.93 -8.62
C ASN A 616 30.13 -2.50 -8.42
N MET A 617 28.84 -2.34 -8.14
CA MET A 617 28.35 -1.08 -7.58
C MET A 617 28.93 -0.92 -6.18
N ASN A 618 30.06 -0.21 -6.08
CA ASN A 618 30.52 0.36 -4.83
C ASN A 618 29.30 0.98 -4.13
N GLU A 619 29.16 0.81 -2.81
CA GLU A 619 28.09 1.45 -2.04
C GLU A 619 27.95 2.94 -2.39
N THR A 620 29.06 3.57 -2.76
CA THR A 620 29.16 4.92 -3.32
C THR A 620 28.29 5.17 -4.56
N SER A 621 28.33 4.33 -5.60
CA SER A 621 27.55 4.55 -6.83
C SER A 621 26.06 4.32 -6.61
N LYS A 622 25.70 3.33 -5.78
CA LYS A 622 24.30 3.14 -5.33
C LYS A 622 23.81 4.37 -4.53
N SER A 623 24.63 4.88 -3.63
CA SER A 623 24.32 6.10 -2.88
C SER A 623 24.21 7.34 -3.77
N HIS A 624 25.00 7.41 -4.85
CA HIS A 624 24.92 8.50 -5.82
C HIS A 624 23.59 8.49 -6.57
N LEU A 625 23.18 7.34 -7.11
CA LEU A 625 21.90 7.18 -7.78
C LEU A 625 20.72 7.48 -6.83
N ASP A 626 20.79 7.01 -5.58
CA ASP A 626 19.78 7.32 -4.54
C ASP A 626 19.69 8.82 -4.25
N ASN A 627 20.83 9.52 -4.22
CA ASN A 627 20.87 10.97 -4.01
C ASN A 627 20.29 11.73 -5.23
N LEU A 628 20.62 11.33 -6.45
CA LEU A 628 20.04 11.92 -7.66
C LEU A 628 18.53 11.69 -7.73
N TYR A 629 18.05 10.49 -7.36
CA TYR A 629 16.63 10.19 -7.26
C TYR A 629 15.93 11.13 -6.27
N LYS A 630 16.48 11.30 -5.06
CA LYS A 630 15.92 12.24 -4.07
C LYS A 630 15.93 13.69 -4.56
N GLN A 631 16.99 14.09 -5.27
CA GLN A 631 17.07 15.42 -5.88
C GLN A 631 16.00 15.62 -6.95
N ALA A 632 15.78 14.63 -7.82
CA ALA A 632 14.73 14.67 -8.83
C ALA A 632 13.33 14.76 -8.20
N CYS A 633 13.07 13.99 -7.14
CA CYS A 633 11.84 14.10 -6.36
C CYS A 633 11.64 15.51 -5.80
N ALA A 634 12.68 16.10 -5.21
CA ALA A 634 12.60 17.45 -4.64
C ALA A 634 12.32 18.52 -5.71
N LEU A 635 13.01 18.47 -6.86
CA LEU A 635 12.77 19.41 -7.97
C LEU A 635 11.37 19.27 -8.58
N LEU A 636 10.86 18.05 -8.66
CA LEU A 636 9.53 17.78 -9.15
C LEU A 636 8.47 18.26 -8.13
N ALA A 637 8.71 18.07 -6.84
CA ALA A 637 7.88 18.59 -5.75
C ALA A 637 7.79 20.12 -5.79
N ASP A 638 8.91 20.82 -6.01
CA ASP A 638 8.94 22.28 -6.18
C ASP A 638 8.00 22.72 -7.32
N CYS A 639 8.03 22.03 -8.47
CA CYS A 639 7.15 22.32 -9.61
C CYS A 639 5.67 22.11 -9.27
N TYR A 640 5.34 21.00 -8.62
CA TYR A 640 3.97 20.68 -8.23
C TYR A 640 3.43 21.70 -7.21
N MET A 641 4.27 22.15 -6.27
CA MET A 641 3.92 23.17 -5.28
C MET A 641 3.71 24.56 -5.90
N ALA A 642 4.51 24.90 -6.92
CA ALA A 642 4.38 26.15 -7.67
C ALA A 642 3.21 26.15 -8.69
N SER A 643 2.57 25.00 -8.92
CA SER A 643 1.47 24.86 -9.89
C SER A 643 0.25 25.68 -9.49
N SER A 644 -0.52 26.11 -10.48
CA SER A 644 -1.81 26.79 -10.28
C SER A 644 -2.96 25.84 -9.96
N SER A 645 -2.77 24.52 -10.11
CA SER A 645 -3.79 23.51 -9.85
C SER A 645 -3.74 23.01 -8.40
N SER A 646 -4.89 22.97 -7.72
CA SER A 646 -4.98 22.45 -6.35
C SER A 646 -4.68 20.96 -6.25
N TYR A 647 -4.96 20.17 -7.30
CA TYR A 647 -4.65 18.74 -7.34
C TYR A 647 -3.14 18.48 -7.32
N ASP A 648 -2.37 19.35 -8.01
CA ASP A 648 -0.91 19.24 -8.08
C ASP A 648 -0.25 19.44 -6.71
N TRP A 649 -0.84 20.24 -5.81
CA TRP A 649 -0.26 20.50 -4.49
C TRP A 649 -0.18 19.25 -3.62
N ASN A 650 -1.17 18.35 -3.70
CA ASN A 650 -1.14 17.09 -2.96
C ASN A 650 -0.03 16.16 -3.46
N LEU A 651 0.24 16.16 -4.78
CA LEU A 651 1.37 15.41 -5.35
C LEU A 651 2.71 15.93 -4.82
N SER A 652 2.85 17.24 -4.59
CA SER A 652 4.08 17.82 -4.03
C SER A 652 4.45 17.22 -2.66
N ILE A 653 3.45 16.99 -1.80
CA ILE A 653 3.63 16.38 -0.47
C ILE A 653 4.26 14.99 -0.62
N ASN A 654 3.74 14.17 -1.53
CA ASN A 654 4.25 12.83 -1.78
C ASN A 654 5.69 12.85 -2.31
N TYR A 655 6.01 13.75 -3.24
CA TYR A 655 7.36 13.87 -3.77
C TYR A 655 8.37 14.40 -2.74
N TYR A 656 7.98 15.33 -1.84
CA TYR A 656 8.85 15.74 -0.73
C TYR A 656 9.11 14.61 0.27
N LYS A 657 8.10 13.80 0.57
CA LYS A 657 8.25 12.58 1.39
C LYS A 657 9.22 11.58 0.72
N LEU A 658 9.11 11.37 -0.59
CA LEU A 658 10.04 10.53 -1.37
C LEU A 658 11.47 11.10 -1.41
N ALA A 659 11.63 12.42 -1.42
CA ALA A 659 12.93 13.08 -1.31
C ALA A 659 13.56 12.92 0.08
N GLY A 660 12.75 12.66 1.12
CA GLY A 660 13.17 12.55 2.51
C GLY A 660 13.58 13.90 3.11
N LEU A 661 12.91 14.99 2.68
CA LEU A 661 13.16 16.35 3.19
C LEU A 661 12.25 16.65 4.38
N SER A 662 12.81 17.31 5.41
CA SER A 662 12.02 17.83 6.52
C SER A 662 11.25 19.10 6.10
N ALA A 663 10.23 19.49 6.88
CA ALA A 663 9.47 20.70 6.59
C ALA A 663 10.34 21.97 6.59
N SER A 664 11.34 22.05 7.47
CA SER A 664 12.31 23.15 7.49
C SER A 664 13.13 23.17 6.21
N ASP A 665 13.64 22.00 5.79
CA ASP A 665 14.41 21.89 4.55
C ASP A 665 13.57 22.34 3.35
N VAL A 666 12.28 22.00 3.30
CA VAL A 666 11.38 22.40 2.20
C VAL A 666 11.16 23.90 2.16
N ILE A 667 10.86 24.56 3.29
CA ILE A 667 10.67 26.02 3.34
C ILE A 667 11.96 26.77 2.96
N SER A 668 13.13 26.22 3.31
CA SER A 668 14.42 26.80 2.97
C SER A 668 14.75 26.81 1.47
N ARG A 669 13.99 26.05 0.65
CA ARG A 669 14.21 25.95 -0.79
C ARG A 669 13.83 27.24 -1.50
N LYS A 670 14.57 27.53 -2.57
CA LYS A 670 14.33 28.68 -3.44
C LYS A 670 12.94 28.55 -4.10
N ASP A 671 12.22 29.65 -4.21
CA ASP A 671 10.90 29.78 -4.88
C ASP A 671 9.70 29.11 -4.15
N VAL A 672 9.94 28.33 -3.06
CA VAL A 672 8.88 27.67 -2.27
C VAL A 672 8.06 28.66 -1.44
N ILE A 673 8.70 29.64 -0.80
CA ILE A 673 8.03 30.62 0.08
C ILE A 673 6.93 31.41 -0.66
N THR A 674 7.11 31.64 -1.96
CA THR A 674 6.16 32.37 -2.81
C THR A 674 5.15 31.48 -3.51
N SER A 675 5.22 30.15 -3.32
CA SER A 675 4.39 29.19 -4.04
C SER A 675 2.99 29.06 -3.43
N PRO A 676 1.93 28.96 -4.25
CA PRO A 676 0.55 28.91 -3.76
C PRO A 676 0.24 27.63 -2.97
N GLY A 677 0.87 26.50 -3.32
CA GLY A 677 0.68 25.22 -2.64
C GLY A 677 1.36 25.10 -1.28
N LEU A 678 2.16 26.09 -0.85
CA LEU A 678 2.92 26.02 0.41
C LEU A 678 2.00 25.91 1.63
N VAL A 679 0.87 26.64 1.63
CA VAL A 679 -0.09 26.60 2.73
C VAL A 679 -0.70 25.20 2.87
N VAL A 680 -1.02 24.54 1.75
CA VAL A 680 -1.58 23.18 1.75
C VAL A 680 -0.55 22.17 2.24
N TYR A 681 0.69 22.26 1.76
CA TYR A 681 1.80 21.43 2.25
C TYR A 681 2.00 21.59 3.76
N LEU A 682 2.11 22.83 4.26
CA LEU A 682 2.30 23.08 5.69
C LEU A 682 1.11 22.63 6.52
N SER A 683 -0.11 22.74 5.99
CA SER A 683 -1.30 22.23 6.65
C SER A 683 -1.23 20.71 6.83
N ASP A 684 -0.87 19.94 5.78
CA ASP A 684 -0.69 18.49 5.89
C ASP A 684 0.42 18.10 6.88
N VAL A 685 1.55 18.81 6.83
CA VAL A 685 2.66 18.59 7.76
C VAL A 685 2.21 18.84 9.20
N LEU A 686 1.59 19.99 9.49
CA LEU A 686 1.21 20.39 10.85
C LEU A 686 0.10 19.51 11.44
N LEU A 687 -0.72 18.86 10.61
CA LEU A 687 -1.72 17.89 11.06
C LEU A 687 -1.09 16.58 11.54
N ASN A 688 0.07 16.22 10.99
CA ASN A 688 0.78 14.97 11.28
C ASN A 688 2.01 15.14 12.18
N LEU A 689 2.49 16.37 12.37
CA LEU A 689 3.67 16.69 13.17
C LEU A 689 3.41 16.51 14.68
N GLU A 690 4.38 15.91 15.37
CA GLU A 690 4.39 15.79 16.84
C GLU A 690 5.43 16.73 17.45
N SER A 691 5.23 17.14 18.71
CA SER A 691 6.16 18.02 19.42
C SER A 691 7.51 17.32 19.61
N GLY A 692 8.60 17.97 19.20
CA GLY A 692 9.94 17.38 19.20
C GLY A 692 10.94 18.19 18.37
N PRO A 693 12.13 17.63 18.08
CA PRO A 693 13.22 18.37 17.42
C PRO A 693 12.85 18.89 16.03
N ASP A 694 12.01 18.17 15.29
CA ASP A 694 11.57 18.60 13.95
C ASP A 694 10.60 19.79 14.01
N ALA A 695 9.72 19.83 15.04
CA ALA A 695 8.88 20.98 15.31
C ALA A 695 9.69 22.18 15.83
N ASP A 696 10.65 21.92 16.73
CA ASP A 696 11.57 22.94 17.24
C ASP A 696 12.31 23.66 16.09
N ALA A 697 12.89 22.89 15.16
CA ALA A 697 13.59 23.44 14.01
C ALA A 697 12.66 24.32 13.14
N LEU A 698 11.48 23.79 12.81
CA LEU A 698 10.50 24.48 11.95
C LEU A 698 10.08 25.85 12.49
N PHE A 699 9.74 25.92 13.78
CA PHE A 699 9.24 27.16 14.41
C PHE A 699 10.36 28.12 14.84
N GLN A 700 11.60 27.64 15.00
CA GLN A 700 12.77 28.50 15.26
C GLN A 700 13.29 29.17 13.99
N GLU A 701 13.32 28.44 12.87
CA GLU A 701 13.89 28.93 11.61
C GLU A 701 12.90 29.81 10.81
N HIS A 702 11.59 29.57 10.96
CA HIS A 702 10.57 30.19 10.11
C HIS A 702 9.38 30.77 10.87
N ASN A 703 8.81 31.87 10.36
CA ASN A 703 7.60 32.49 10.91
C ASN A 703 6.33 31.84 10.34
N ILE A 704 6.01 30.63 10.81
CA ILE A 704 4.90 29.81 10.27
C ILE A 704 3.55 30.53 10.27
N VAL A 705 3.27 31.36 11.28
CA VAL A 705 1.99 32.10 11.37
C VAL A 705 1.85 33.14 10.25
N GLU A 706 2.94 33.75 9.83
CA GLU A 706 2.92 34.73 8.73
C GLU A 706 2.67 34.04 7.39
N ILE A 707 3.27 32.86 7.18
CA ILE A 707 3.05 32.04 5.99
C ILE A 707 1.60 31.56 5.92
N LEU A 708 1.07 31.05 7.03
CA LEU A 708 -0.34 30.64 7.14
C LEU A 708 -1.31 31.82 7.10
N GLY A 709 -0.85 33.05 7.32
CA GLY A 709 -1.66 34.26 7.20
C GLY A 709 -2.15 34.52 5.78
N ALA A 710 -1.55 33.88 4.77
CA ALA A 710 -2.03 33.89 3.39
C ALA A 710 -3.21 32.93 3.14
N ALA A 711 -3.50 32.01 4.07
CA ALA A 711 -4.62 31.08 3.98
C ALA A 711 -5.97 31.78 4.17
N GLU A 712 -7.04 31.13 3.70
CA GLU A 712 -8.40 31.55 4.07
C GLU A 712 -8.60 31.42 5.58
N LYS A 713 -9.33 32.38 6.16
CA LYS A 713 -9.55 32.44 7.62
C LYS A 713 -10.15 31.14 8.16
N GLU A 714 -11.05 30.51 7.41
CA GLU A 714 -11.71 29.27 7.81
C GLU A 714 -10.73 28.10 7.88
N ASP A 715 -9.82 27.98 6.92
CA ASP A 715 -8.84 26.90 6.89
C ASP A 715 -7.78 27.05 7.98
N LEU A 716 -7.38 28.29 8.28
CA LEU A 716 -6.51 28.55 9.44
C LEU A 716 -7.22 28.18 10.75
N LEU A 717 -8.52 28.45 10.90
CA LEU A 717 -9.28 28.02 12.09
C LEU A 717 -9.33 26.49 12.19
N LYS A 718 -9.64 25.78 11.10
CA LYS A 718 -9.64 24.30 11.08
C LYS A 718 -8.28 23.75 11.49
N LEU A 719 -7.20 24.33 10.97
CA LEU A 719 -5.83 23.93 11.29
C LEU A 719 -5.47 24.19 12.76
N ILE A 720 -5.85 25.34 13.33
CA ILE A 720 -5.64 25.65 14.75
C ILE A 720 -6.40 24.67 15.64
N LEU A 721 -7.61 24.26 15.26
CA LEU A 721 -8.40 23.29 16.01
C LEU A 721 -7.80 21.88 15.92
N ALA A 722 -7.31 21.49 14.75
CA ALA A 722 -6.78 20.14 14.51
C ALA A 722 -5.34 19.94 15.01
N SER A 723 -4.43 20.91 14.82
CA SER A 723 -2.99 20.75 15.12
C SER A 723 -2.63 21.19 16.55
N PRO A 724 -2.22 20.27 17.45
CA PRO A 724 -1.75 20.62 18.78
C PRO A 724 -0.40 21.36 18.75
N VAL A 725 0.51 20.96 17.87
CA VAL A 725 1.84 21.57 17.73
C VAL A 725 1.73 23.04 17.34
N LEU A 726 0.82 23.37 16.41
CA LEU A 726 0.60 24.77 16.03
C LEU A 726 0.12 25.62 17.23
N ARG A 727 -0.75 25.07 18.09
CA ARG A 727 -1.21 25.77 19.30
C ARG A 727 -0.10 25.95 20.32
N GLU A 728 0.80 24.98 20.46
CA GLU A 728 1.91 25.00 21.43
C GLU A 728 3.00 26.03 21.05
N TYR A 729 3.43 26.04 19.78
CA TYR A 729 4.59 26.85 19.36
C TYR A 729 4.22 28.28 18.91
N ALA A 730 2.97 28.51 18.49
CA ALA A 730 2.54 29.78 17.91
C ALA A 730 1.44 30.52 18.71
N THR A 731 1.23 30.16 19.98
CA THR A 731 0.07 30.60 20.78
C THR A 731 -0.17 32.12 20.75
N GLU A 732 0.80 32.93 21.14
CA GLU A 732 0.63 34.39 21.26
C GLU A 732 0.44 35.07 19.90
N LYS A 733 1.14 34.60 18.86
CA LYS A 733 1.02 35.12 17.49
C LYS A 733 -0.37 34.83 16.92
N LEU A 734 -0.90 33.63 17.14
CA LEU A 734 -2.25 33.25 16.72
C LEU A 734 -3.33 34.02 17.47
N ILE A 735 -3.16 34.25 18.78
CA ILE A 735 -4.08 35.11 19.56
C ILE A 735 -4.13 36.52 18.97
N HIS A 736 -2.98 37.11 18.64
CA HIS A 736 -2.93 38.44 18.03
C HIS A 736 -3.61 38.45 16.65
N ALA A 737 -3.41 37.40 15.83
CA ALA A 737 -4.03 37.30 14.51
C ALA A 737 -5.57 37.22 14.60
N ILE A 738 -6.11 36.29 15.40
CA ILE A 738 -7.56 36.04 15.47
C ILE A 738 -8.31 37.22 16.12
N ARG A 739 -7.69 37.95 17.06
CA ARG A 739 -8.33 39.13 17.69
C ARG A 739 -8.76 40.21 16.71
N SER A 740 -8.12 40.27 15.54
CA SER A 740 -8.46 41.24 14.50
C SER A 740 -9.67 40.81 13.63
N TRP A 741 -10.19 39.60 13.82
CA TRP A 741 -11.23 39.02 12.99
C TRP A 741 -12.63 39.22 13.59
N GLU A 742 -13.65 38.99 12.77
CA GLU A 742 -15.05 39.00 13.19
C GLU A 742 -15.34 37.82 14.12
N SER A 743 -16.18 38.05 15.13
CA SER A 743 -16.54 37.04 16.12
C SER A 743 -17.51 36.01 15.53
N SER A 744 -17.00 34.82 15.24
CA SER A 744 -17.76 33.60 14.95
C SER A 744 -17.57 32.53 16.03
N ASP A 745 -18.48 31.56 16.13
CA ASP A 745 -18.36 30.43 17.06
C ASP A 745 -16.99 29.72 16.92
N ALA A 746 -16.53 29.48 15.70
CA ALA A 746 -15.24 28.84 15.42
C ALA A 746 -14.04 29.70 15.85
N SER A 747 -14.08 31.02 15.59
CA SER A 747 -13.01 31.94 16.00
C SER A 747 -12.91 32.08 17.52
N GLN A 748 -14.04 32.15 18.21
CA GLN A 748 -14.09 32.22 19.67
C GLN A 748 -13.65 30.90 20.30
N PHE A 749 -14.05 29.77 19.72
CA PHE A 749 -13.62 28.46 20.21
C PHE A 749 -12.10 28.25 20.03
N ALA A 750 -11.54 28.66 18.90
CA ALA A 750 -10.08 28.67 18.70
C ALA A 750 -9.37 29.56 19.73
N LEU A 751 -9.93 30.75 20.04
CA LEU A 751 -9.42 31.62 21.10
C LEU A 751 -9.51 30.97 22.49
N VAL A 752 -10.56 30.20 22.80
CA VAL A 752 -10.66 29.45 24.06
C VAL A 752 -9.48 28.50 24.20
N LEU A 753 -9.21 27.68 23.19
CA LEU A 753 -8.09 26.71 23.22
C LEU A 753 -6.72 27.40 23.30
N LEU A 754 -6.54 28.53 22.61
CA LEU A 754 -5.29 29.29 22.66
C LEU A 754 -5.11 30.02 24.01
N TYR A 755 -6.17 30.57 24.60
CA TYR A 755 -6.10 31.18 25.92
C TYR A 755 -5.89 30.17 27.03
N THR A 756 -6.44 28.95 26.92
CA THR A 756 -6.13 27.86 27.85
C THR A 756 -4.66 27.47 27.75
N GLN A 757 -4.11 27.35 26.53
CA GLN A 757 -2.69 27.06 26.33
C GLN A 757 -1.78 28.17 26.88
N ALA A 758 -2.20 29.44 26.76
CA ALA A 758 -1.47 30.60 27.28
C ALA A 758 -1.69 30.87 28.79
N GLU A 759 -2.34 29.95 29.53
CA GLU A 759 -2.68 30.08 30.95
C GLU A 759 -3.51 31.34 31.30
N LYS A 760 -4.26 31.88 30.32
CA LYS A 760 -5.10 33.09 30.45
C LYS A 760 -6.56 32.72 30.75
N GLN A 761 -6.79 32.05 31.88
CA GLN A 761 -8.09 31.45 32.23
C GLN A 761 -9.29 32.41 32.17
N TYR A 762 -9.14 33.65 32.67
CA TYR A 762 -10.23 34.64 32.63
C TYR A 762 -10.64 35.02 31.20
N LEU A 763 -9.68 35.08 30.26
CA LEU A 763 -9.98 35.40 28.87
C LEU A 763 -10.60 34.21 28.13
N ALA A 764 -10.17 32.98 28.45
CA ALA A 764 -10.80 31.76 27.96
C ALA A 764 -12.26 31.66 28.41
N GLU A 765 -12.54 31.95 29.69
CA GLU A 765 -13.90 32.00 30.23
C GLU A 765 -14.77 33.02 29.48
N LYS A 766 -14.26 34.22 29.22
CA LYS A 766 -14.99 35.26 28.49
C LYS A 766 -15.24 34.90 27.02
N ALA A 767 -14.31 34.19 26.37
CA ALA A 767 -14.43 33.77 24.98
C ALA A 767 -15.42 32.62 24.79
N LEU A 768 -15.66 31.79 25.82
CA LEU A 768 -16.61 30.68 25.77
C LEU A 768 -18.08 31.13 25.92
N GLU A 769 -18.34 32.26 26.59
CA GLU A 769 -19.68 32.80 26.84
C GLU A 769 -20.57 32.98 25.59
N PRO A 770 -20.10 33.60 24.47
CA PRO A 770 -20.94 33.86 23.30
C PRO A 770 -21.15 32.65 22.38
N ILE A 771 -20.42 31.54 22.59
CA ILE A 771 -20.43 30.40 21.67
C ILE A 771 -21.72 29.60 21.84
N SER A 772 -22.33 29.18 20.72
CA SER A 772 -23.54 28.36 20.76
C SER A 772 -23.31 26.99 21.43
N SER A 773 -24.30 26.56 22.21
CA SER A 773 -24.32 25.24 22.87
C SER A 773 -24.19 24.08 21.89
N TRP A 774 -24.73 24.24 20.68
CA TRP A 774 -24.66 23.24 19.62
C TRP A 774 -23.23 23.12 19.07
N TYR A 775 -22.56 24.24 18.76
CA TYR A 775 -21.20 24.22 18.21
C TYR A 775 -20.19 23.59 19.18
N ILE A 776 -20.22 23.98 20.46
CA ILE A 776 -19.32 23.42 21.49
C ILE A 776 -19.49 21.89 21.58
N LYS A 777 -20.75 21.42 21.54
CA LYS A 777 -21.07 20.00 21.60
C LYS A 777 -20.47 19.25 20.40
N GLU A 778 -20.75 19.69 19.18
CA GLU A 778 -20.28 19.01 17.96
C GLU A 778 -18.76 19.08 17.82
N ALA A 779 -18.16 20.25 18.06
CA ALA A 779 -16.71 20.42 17.98
C ALA A 779 -15.97 19.53 19.00
N THR A 780 -16.46 19.46 20.24
CA THR A 780 -15.86 18.62 21.29
C THR A 780 -16.07 17.13 21.03
N LEU A 781 -17.20 16.71 20.43
CA LEU A 781 -17.40 15.31 20.06
C LEU A 781 -16.51 14.89 18.88
N ALA A 782 -16.31 15.78 17.89
CA ALA A 782 -15.42 15.55 16.77
C ALA A 782 -13.96 15.42 17.23
N ASN A 783 -13.54 16.21 18.22
CA ASN A 783 -12.17 16.20 18.77
C ASN A 783 -12.18 16.07 20.30
N TRP A 784 -12.63 14.91 20.77
CA TRP A 784 -12.80 14.63 22.21
C TRP A 784 -11.49 14.58 23.00
N SER A 785 -10.34 14.49 22.31
CA SER A 785 -9.02 14.59 22.91
C SER A 785 -8.78 15.91 23.63
N TRP A 786 -9.45 17.01 23.23
CA TRP A 786 -9.34 18.31 23.89
C TRP A 786 -9.78 18.30 25.36
N LEU A 787 -10.58 17.32 25.77
CA LEU A 787 -11.05 17.18 27.15
C LEU A 787 -9.98 16.64 28.10
N PHE A 788 -8.88 16.08 27.58
CA PHE A 788 -7.94 15.31 28.38
C PHE A 788 -6.51 15.80 28.21
N ASP A 789 -5.79 15.94 29.32
CA ASP A 789 -4.35 16.15 29.30
C ASP A 789 -3.64 14.81 29.40
N VAL A 790 -2.91 14.45 28.34
CA VAL A 790 -2.03 13.28 28.34
C VAL A 790 -0.64 13.76 28.73
N THR A 791 -0.37 13.84 30.03
CA THR A 791 0.98 14.17 30.51
C THR A 791 1.97 13.14 29.99
N SER A 792 2.90 13.58 29.15
CA SER A 792 3.93 12.75 28.53
C SER A 792 4.97 12.31 29.55
N VAL A 793 4.85 11.12 30.16
CA VAL A 793 6.02 10.48 30.79
C VAL A 793 6.05 8.97 30.56
N ARG A 794 7.07 8.59 29.79
CA ARG A 794 7.80 7.32 29.75
C ARG A 794 7.47 6.35 30.89
N LYS A 795 6.96 5.17 30.52
CA LYS A 795 6.91 3.92 31.32
C LYS A 795 6.10 3.99 32.63
N GLY A 796 4.77 3.95 32.52
CA GLY A 796 3.88 3.61 33.64
C GLY A 796 2.41 3.88 33.32
N ASN A 797 1.48 3.11 33.92
CA ASN A 797 0.03 3.28 33.75
C ASN A 797 -0.43 4.61 34.36
N VAL A 798 -0.40 5.71 33.61
CA VAL A 798 -0.99 6.99 34.03
C VAL A 798 -2.40 7.08 33.47
N ILE A 799 -3.37 7.28 34.36
CA ILE A 799 -4.76 7.57 33.99
C ILE A 799 -4.79 9.03 33.52
N PRO A 800 -5.37 9.35 32.35
CA PRO A 800 -5.49 10.74 31.88
C PRO A 800 -6.31 11.57 32.86
N THR A 801 -6.04 12.87 32.95
CA THR A 801 -6.82 13.83 33.74
C THR A 801 -7.56 14.79 32.81
N PHE A 802 -8.55 15.52 33.33
CA PHE A 802 -9.23 16.56 32.55
C PHE A 802 -8.32 17.76 32.29
N SER A 803 -8.37 18.26 31.06
CA SER A 803 -7.65 19.47 30.64
C SER A 803 -8.23 20.74 31.28
N ASP A 804 -7.50 21.85 31.21
CA ASP A 804 -8.02 23.15 31.66
C ASP A 804 -9.23 23.62 30.83
N TYR A 805 -9.29 23.26 29.54
CA TYR A 805 -10.51 23.46 28.73
C TYR A 805 -11.69 22.70 29.32
N ALA A 806 -11.52 21.42 29.68
CA ALA A 806 -12.58 20.65 30.33
C ALA A 806 -13.00 21.26 31.68
N GLY A 807 -12.05 21.81 32.45
CA GLY A 807 -12.32 22.57 33.68
C GLY A 807 -13.23 23.77 33.46
N ILE A 808 -12.95 24.59 32.44
CA ILE A 808 -13.78 25.75 32.07
C ILE A 808 -15.14 25.31 31.53
N PHE A 809 -15.16 24.27 30.70
CA PHE A 809 -16.37 23.71 30.10
C PHE A 809 -17.32 23.15 31.18
N MET A 810 -16.79 22.45 32.18
CA MET A 810 -17.52 22.00 33.37
C MET A 810 -18.12 23.16 34.16
N LYS A 811 -17.38 24.26 34.33
CA LYS A 811 -17.81 25.42 35.14
C LYS A 811 -18.92 26.22 34.47
N GLN A 812 -18.87 26.44 33.15
CA GLN A 812 -19.82 27.33 32.45
C GLN A 812 -20.97 26.61 31.74
N ARG A 813 -20.79 25.34 31.33
CA ARG A 813 -21.74 24.59 30.50
C ARG A 813 -21.88 23.12 30.94
N MET A 814 -22.03 22.90 32.25
CA MET A 814 -22.06 21.56 32.88
C MET A 814 -23.02 20.56 32.22
N LYS A 815 -24.26 20.97 31.89
CA LYS A 815 -25.24 20.09 31.24
C LYS A 815 -24.74 19.53 29.90
N ILE A 816 -24.09 20.38 29.09
CA ILE A 816 -23.55 20.00 27.78
C ILE A 816 -22.32 19.10 27.97
N PHE A 817 -21.45 19.44 28.91
CA PHE A 817 -20.29 18.60 29.26
C PHE A 817 -20.72 17.18 29.66
N SER A 818 -21.70 17.04 30.57
CA SER A 818 -22.23 15.74 30.97
C SER A 818 -22.81 14.94 29.80
N TYR A 819 -23.52 15.62 28.89
CA TYR A 819 -24.03 15.00 27.66
C TYR A 819 -22.89 14.50 26.75
N VAL A 820 -21.86 15.31 26.50
CA VAL A 820 -20.71 14.93 25.65
C VAL A 820 -20.02 13.69 26.23
N ILE A 821 -19.73 13.67 27.53
CA ILE A 821 -19.10 12.51 28.18
C ILE A 821 -20.00 11.26 28.10
N SER A 822 -21.32 11.41 28.31
CA SER A 822 -22.27 10.29 28.16
C SER A 822 -22.20 9.70 26.76
N ARG A 823 -22.22 10.54 25.71
CA ARG A 823 -22.15 10.10 24.31
C ARG A 823 -20.83 9.42 23.97
N LEU A 824 -19.71 9.87 24.53
CA LEU A 824 -18.42 9.18 24.37
C LEU A 824 -18.45 7.75 24.93
N ILE A 825 -19.20 7.53 26.03
CA ILE A 825 -19.38 6.19 26.60
C ILE A 825 -20.32 5.36 25.74
N SER A 826 -21.47 5.92 25.35
CA SER A 826 -22.47 5.25 24.51
C SER A 826 -21.93 4.83 23.14
N LYS A 827 -20.98 5.59 22.57
CA LYS A 827 -20.28 5.29 21.31
C LYS A 827 -18.98 4.48 21.49
N GLN A 828 -18.72 3.95 22.69
CA GLN A 828 -17.56 3.11 23.03
C GLN A 828 -16.18 3.76 22.83
N ALA A 829 -16.08 5.09 22.81
CA ALA A 829 -14.80 5.79 22.79
C ALA A 829 -14.14 5.83 24.18
N LEU A 830 -14.95 5.87 25.23
CA LEU A 830 -14.54 5.71 26.62
C LEU A 830 -15.39 4.62 27.30
N SER A 831 -14.80 3.79 28.15
CA SER A 831 -15.59 2.92 29.03
C SER A 831 -16.08 3.69 30.26
N LEU A 832 -17.20 3.26 30.85
CA LEU A 832 -17.71 3.83 32.11
C LEU A 832 -16.64 3.79 33.21
N ASN A 833 -15.90 2.67 33.33
CA ASN A 833 -14.81 2.56 34.29
C ASN A 833 -13.71 3.61 34.03
N GLN A 834 -13.29 3.78 32.79
CA GLN A 834 -12.28 4.81 32.45
C GLN A 834 -12.78 6.21 32.80
N MET A 835 -14.03 6.54 32.48
CA MET A 835 -14.62 7.84 32.85
C MET A 835 -14.57 8.05 34.36
N ILE A 836 -15.02 7.08 35.16
CA ILE A 836 -14.99 7.16 36.63
C ILE A 836 -13.54 7.36 37.13
N GLN A 837 -12.58 6.61 36.59
CA GLN A 837 -11.17 6.76 36.96
C GLN A 837 -10.61 8.16 36.63
N ILE A 838 -11.03 8.78 35.53
CA ILE A 838 -10.59 10.12 35.14
C ILE A 838 -11.12 11.17 36.13
N PHE A 839 -12.40 11.11 36.48
CA PHE A 839 -12.95 12.01 37.51
C PHE A 839 -12.29 11.79 38.88
N LEU A 840 -12.04 10.54 39.27
CA LEU A 840 -11.36 10.22 40.53
C LEU A 840 -9.89 10.66 40.54
N ALA A 841 -9.21 10.72 39.38
CA ALA A 841 -7.88 11.30 39.25
C ALA A 841 -7.92 12.84 39.32
N TYR A 842 -8.98 13.45 38.78
CA TYR A 842 -9.15 14.90 38.73
C TYR A 842 -9.55 15.51 40.09
N LEU A 843 -10.47 14.88 40.82
CA LEU A 843 -11.05 15.41 42.07
C LEU A 843 -10.01 15.75 43.16
N PRO A 844 -8.99 14.93 43.46
CA PRO A 844 -8.00 15.23 44.50
C PRO A 844 -7.17 16.50 44.22
N SER A 845 -7.04 16.89 42.96
CA SER A 845 -6.28 18.08 42.54
C SER A 845 -7.06 19.39 42.67
N ARG A 846 -8.38 19.33 42.94
CA ARG A 846 -9.26 20.50 43.03
C ARG A 846 -9.84 20.64 44.43
N VAL A 847 -9.57 21.76 45.11
CA VAL A 847 -10.04 22.03 46.48
C VAL A 847 -11.10 23.13 46.48
N GLY A 848 -12.10 23.01 47.36
CA GLY A 848 -13.13 24.04 47.55
C GLY A 848 -14.16 24.07 46.43
N ARG A 849 -14.36 25.24 45.81
CA ARG A 849 -15.43 25.47 44.81
C ARG A 849 -15.26 24.59 43.56
N ASP A 850 -14.03 24.46 43.05
CA ASP A 850 -13.77 23.68 41.84
C ASP A 850 -13.95 22.17 42.06
N GLY A 851 -13.62 21.68 43.25
CA GLY A 851 -13.90 20.30 43.65
C GLY A 851 -15.41 20.00 43.74
N SER A 852 -16.19 20.95 44.24
CA SER A 852 -17.65 20.86 44.26
C SER A 852 -18.26 20.84 42.85
N ILE A 853 -17.74 21.65 41.93
CA ILE A 853 -18.17 21.69 40.53
C ILE A 853 -17.87 20.36 39.84
N ALA A 854 -16.65 19.83 40.01
CA ALA A 854 -16.25 18.55 39.45
C ALA A 854 -17.08 17.37 40.00
N GLY A 855 -17.37 17.38 41.31
CA GLY A 855 -18.24 16.38 41.93
C GLY A 855 -19.67 16.42 41.37
N ARG A 856 -20.22 17.63 41.18
CA ARG A 856 -21.54 17.81 40.57
C ARG A 856 -21.55 17.39 39.09
N ALA A 857 -20.48 17.67 38.36
CA ALA A 857 -20.34 17.24 36.96
C ALA A 857 -20.27 15.71 36.83
N LEU A 858 -19.57 15.01 37.73
CA LEU A 858 -19.58 13.54 37.80
C LEU A 858 -20.99 13.00 38.05
N GLN A 859 -21.69 13.57 39.03
CA GLN A 859 -23.07 13.19 39.34
C GLN A 859 -23.98 13.36 38.12
N LEU A 860 -23.98 14.54 37.48
CA LEU A 860 -24.82 14.81 36.31
C LEU A 860 -24.46 13.94 35.10
N THR A 861 -23.18 13.60 34.93
CA THR A 861 -22.72 12.69 33.87
C THR A 861 -23.26 11.28 34.08
N LEU A 862 -23.20 10.75 35.31
CA LEU A 862 -23.77 9.46 35.66
C LEU A 862 -25.30 9.45 35.54
N GLU A 863 -25.96 10.53 35.98
CA GLU A 863 -27.41 10.70 35.80
C GLU A 863 -27.80 10.66 34.31
N THR A 864 -27.08 11.41 33.47
CA THR A 864 -27.33 11.47 32.01
C THR A 864 -27.09 10.12 31.34
N TYR A 865 -25.99 9.44 31.70
CA TYR A 865 -25.64 8.14 31.15
C TYR A 865 -26.65 7.05 31.51
N PHE A 866 -27.04 6.96 32.79
CA PHE A 866 -28.04 5.99 33.20
C PHE A 866 -29.43 6.30 32.63
N LYS A 867 -29.75 7.59 32.43
CA LYS A 867 -31.00 7.96 31.76
C LYS A 867 -31.01 7.48 30.32
N GLU A 868 -29.92 7.66 29.57
CA GLU A 868 -29.77 7.18 28.18
C GLU A 868 -29.88 5.65 28.06
N ILE A 869 -29.51 4.90 29.11
CA ILE A 869 -29.53 3.43 29.11
C ILE A 869 -30.85 2.83 29.60
N TYR A 870 -31.44 3.42 30.64
CA TYR A 870 -32.52 2.79 31.39
C TYR A 870 -33.87 3.52 31.34
N ASP A 871 -33.92 4.78 30.89
CA ASP A 871 -35.20 5.49 30.71
C ASP A 871 -35.79 5.10 29.34
N HIS A 872 -37.03 4.62 29.34
CA HIS A 872 -37.76 4.24 28.12
C HIS A 872 -38.63 5.41 27.68
N ASP A 873 -38.35 5.98 26.50
CA ASP A 873 -39.33 6.80 25.81
C ASP A 873 -40.29 5.87 25.06
N ASP A 874 -41.59 6.01 25.28
CA ASP A 874 -42.62 5.18 24.65
C ASP A 874 -42.63 5.30 23.11
N ASP A 875 -42.02 6.37 22.58
CA ASP A 875 -41.94 6.74 21.15
C ASP A 875 -40.80 6.05 20.36
N ASP A 876 -39.96 5.21 20.98
CA ASP A 876 -38.86 4.53 20.27
C ASP A 876 -39.34 3.39 19.34
N ASP A 877 -38.73 3.25 18.16
CA ASP A 877 -38.99 2.17 17.19
C ASP A 877 -38.58 0.78 17.72
N ASP A 878 -39.24 -0.28 17.23
CA ASP A 878 -39.11 -1.66 17.73
C ASP A 878 -37.67 -2.24 17.64
N GLU A 879 -36.87 -1.81 16.65
CA GLU A 879 -35.46 -2.24 16.52
C GLU A 879 -34.55 -1.64 17.60
N GLU A 880 -34.77 -0.38 17.97
CA GLU A 880 -33.97 0.32 18.98
C GLU A 880 -34.29 -0.20 20.38
N LYS A 881 -35.57 -0.54 20.63
CA LYS A 881 -36.03 -1.26 21.83
C LYS A 881 -35.36 -2.64 21.96
N GLU A 882 -35.22 -3.40 20.88
CA GLU A 882 -34.51 -4.70 20.86
C GLU A 882 -32.98 -4.57 21.03
N ARG A 883 -32.37 -3.51 20.50
CA ARG A 883 -30.93 -3.23 20.66
C ARG A 883 -30.58 -2.88 22.12
N ARG A 884 -31.42 -2.07 22.78
CA ARG A 884 -31.25 -1.68 24.19
C ARG A 884 -31.55 -2.83 25.16
N LYS A 885 -32.53 -3.69 24.88
CA LYS A 885 -32.77 -4.94 25.64
C LYS A 885 -31.59 -5.91 25.60
N ARG A 886 -30.93 -6.05 24.44
CA ARG A 886 -29.70 -6.86 24.31
C ARG A 886 -28.52 -6.28 25.11
N HIS A 887 -28.38 -4.95 25.16
CA HIS A 887 -27.37 -4.27 25.99
C HIS A 887 -27.64 -4.43 27.50
N HIS A 888 -28.91 -4.37 27.91
CA HIS A 888 -29.35 -4.53 29.31
C HIS A 888 -28.93 -5.89 29.89
N ASN A 889 -29.12 -6.98 29.15
CA ASN A 889 -28.76 -8.34 29.60
C ASN A 889 -27.24 -8.60 29.69
N VAL A 890 -26.40 -7.73 29.09
CA VAL A 890 -24.93 -7.84 29.15
C VAL A 890 -24.34 -7.05 30.32
N MET A 891 -25.06 -6.03 30.80
CA MET A 891 -24.61 -5.11 31.86
C MET A 891 -25.00 -5.55 33.28
N ASP A 892 -25.90 -6.53 33.41
CA ASP A 892 -26.33 -7.09 34.70
C ASP A 892 -25.17 -7.86 35.37
N GLY A 893 -24.34 -7.12 36.11
CA GLY A 893 -23.12 -7.61 36.77
C GLY A 893 -21.83 -6.84 36.44
N ASP A 894 -21.87 -5.77 35.64
CA ASP A 894 -20.67 -4.93 35.40
C ASP A 894 -20.29 -4.14 36.67
N ILE A 895 -19.04 -4.33 37.12
CA ILE A 895 -18.45 -3.68 38.29
C ILE A 895 -18.51 -2.15 38.14
N ALA A 896 -18.33 -1.62 36.93
CA ALA A 896 -18.32 -0.18 36.69
C ALA A 896 -19.70 0.46 36.91
N VAL A 897 -20.77 -0.23 36.51
CA VAL A 897 -22.16 0.21 36.71
C VAL A 897 -22.51 0.22 38.19
N LEU A 898 -22.12 -0.84 38.92
CA LEU A 898 -22.31 -0.92 40.37
C LEU A 898 -21.58 0.21 41.10
N GLU A 899 -20.33 0.49 40.74
CA GLU A 899 -19.59 1.62 41.33
C GLU A 899 -20.20 2.97 40.95
N GLY A 900 -20.69 3.15 39.71
CA GLY A 900 -21.42 4.35 39.31
C GLY A 900 -22.66 4.62 40.16
N PHE A 901 -23.47 3.59 40.44
CA PHE A 901 -24.62 3.71 41.33
C PHE A 901 -24.23 4.03 42.78
N LYS A 902 -23.17 3.41 43.31
CA LYS A 902 -22.66 3.75 44.65
C LYS A 902 -22.21 5.21 44.75
N ILE A 903 -21.54 5.71 43.71
CA ILE A 903 -21.12 7.12 43.64
C ILE A 903 -22.33 8.04 43.68
N LEU A 904 -23.40 7.77 42.91
CA LEU A 904 -24.63 8.56 42.94
C LEU A 904 -25.29 8.57 44.33
N VAL A 905 -25.43 7.39 44.96
CA VAL A 905 -26.01 7.28 46.31
C VAL A 905 -25.20 8.10 47.32
N ARG A 906 -23.87 7.99 47.30
CA ARG A 906 -22.98 8.78 48.16
C ARG A 906 -23.09 10.27 47.90
N SER A 907 -23.20 10.68 46.63
CA SER A 907 -23.35 12.08 46.24
C SER A 907 -24.64 12.68 46.81
N TYR A 908 -25.78 12.01 46.60
CA TYR A 908 -27.07 12.48 47.12
C TYR A 908 -27.10 12.53 48.65
N LEU A 909 -26.58 11.51 49.34
CA LEU A 909 -26.48 11.50 50.81
C LEU A 909 -25.58 12.62 51.32
N GLY A 910 -24.46 12.89 50.64
CA GLY A 910 -23.56 14.00 50.93
C GLY A 910 -24.24 15.35 50.82
N GLU A 911 -24.97 15.61 49.74
CA GLU A 911 -25.73 16.86 49.53
C GLU A 911 -26.87 17.03 50.56
N LEU A 912 -27.49 15.94 51.01
CA LEU A 912 -28.54 15.99 52.04
C LEU A 912 -28.00 16.37 53.42
N THR A 913 -26.71 16.10 53.71
CA THR A 913 -26.07 16.54 54.97
C THR A 913 -25.56 17.98 54.94
N GLN A 914 -25.38 18.55 53.76
CA GLN A 914 -25.05 19.96 53.61
C GLN A 914 -26.36 20.77 53.78
N GLY A 915 -26.39 21.67 54.77
CA GLY A 915 -27.57 22.53 55.00
C GLY A 915 -27.88 23.42 53.78
N HIS A 916 -29.16 23.71 53.52
CA HIS A 916 -29.64 24.49 52.38
C HIS A 916 -28.70 25.65 52.01
N SER A 917 -27.88 25.41 51.00
CA SER A 917 -27.15 26.44 50.27
C SER A 917 -27.53 26.23 48.81
N TRP A 918 -27.55 27.31 48.02
CA TRP A 918 -28.07 27.37 46.64
C TRP A 918 -29.59 27.53 46.55
N LYS A 919 -30.06 28.78 46.71
CA LYS A 919 -31.27 29.26 46.03
C LYS A 919 -30.88 29.48 44.56
N ASN A 920 -31.58 28.87 43.61
CA ASN A 920 -31.57 29.27 42.20
C ASN A 920 -32.98 29.14 41.63
N ASP A 921 -33.36 30.10 40.78
CA ASP A 921 -34.71 30.36 40.26
C ASP A 921 -35.26 29.31 39.25
N ASP A 922 -34.62 28.14 39.11
CA ASP A 922 -34.94 27.09 38.11
C ASP A 922 -35.73 25.88 38.67
N GLU A 923 -36.34 25.98 39.86
CA GLU A 923 -36.95 24.84 40.58
C GLU A 923 -38.08 24.10 39.80
N TYR A 924 -38.70 24.75 38.80
CA TYR A 924 -39.82 24.17 38.06
C TYR A 924 -39.42 23.27 36.87
N GLU A 925 -38.25 23.45 36.23
CA GLU A 925 -37.78 22.56 35.16
C GLU A 925 -37.13 21.28 35.71
N VAL A 926 -36.49 21.35 36.87
CA VAL A 926 -35.71 20.24 37.47
C VAL A 926 -36.59 19.07 37.93
N GLN A 927 -37.86 19.31 38.25
CA GLN A 927 -38.77 18.23 38.71
C GLN A 927 -39.18 17.25 37.61
N LYS A 928 -39.08 17.60 36.33
CA LYS A 928 -39.43 16.69 35.20
C LYS A 928 -38.26 15.83 34.72
N ASP A 929 -37.03 16.16 35.09
CA ASP A 929 -35.81 15.57 34.51
C ASP A 929 -35.03 14.73 35.55
N ILE A 930 -35.74 14.01 36.42
CA ILE A 930 -35.15 13.17 37.47
C ILE A 930 -34.94 11.75 36.93
N LEU A 931 -33.71 11.24 37.04
CA LEU A 931 -33.38 9.84 36.72
C LEU A 931 -34.31 8.89 37.51
N PHE A 932 -35.03 8.02 36.81
CA PHE A 932 -36.05 7.10 37.37
C PHE A 932 -37.24 7.79 38.04
N GLY A 933 -37.51 9.07 37.74
CA GLY A 933 -38.63 9.81 38.32
C GLY A 933 -39.97 9.10 38.15
N ASN A 934 -40.18 8.46 36.99
CA ASN A 934 -41.40 7.69 36.66
C ASN A 934 -41.59 6.44 37.52
N LEU A 935 -40.50 5.89 38.09
CA LEU A 935 -40.54 4.69 38.93
C LEU A 935 -40.78 5.01 40.42
N ARG A 936 -40.91 6.29 40.77
CA ARG A 936 -41.11 6.73 42.15
C ARG A 936 -42.56 6.48 42.61
N PRO A 937 -42.80 5.68 43.66
CA PRO A 937 -44.14 5.39 44.15
C PRO A 937 -44.93 6.64 44.58
N GLU A 938 -46.22 6.70 44.24
CA GLU A 938 -47.08 7.86 44.52
C GLU A 938 -47.23 8.15 46.03
N PHE A 939 -47.19 7.13 46.89
CA PHE A 939 -47.32 7.29 48.34
C PHE A 939 -46.22 8.18 48.94
N LEU A 940 -45.06 8.29 48.26
CA LEU A 940 -43.97 9.15 48.67
C LEU A 940 -44.30 10.64 48.50
N ASN A 941 -45.34 11.02 47.76
CA ASN A 941 -45.77 12.41 47.67
C ASN A 941 -46.40 12.94 48.97
N HIS A 942 -46.68 12.07 49.94
CA HIS A 942 -47.38 12.48 51.15
C HIS A 942 -46.47 13.33 52.08
N PRO A 943 -46.87 14.57 52.45
CA PRO A 943 -46.03 15.51 53.19
C PRO A 943 -45.53 15.00 54.55
N MET A 944 -46.30 14.11 55.19
CA MET A 944 -45.99 13.54 56.51
C MET A 944 -44.73 12.66 56.55
N LEU A 945 -44.19 12.26 55.40
CA LEU A 945 -42.96 11.46 55.32
C LEU A 945 -41.66 12.27 55.53
N TYR A 946 -41.74 13.60 55.53
CA TYR A 946 -40.55 14.48 55.43
C TYR A 946 -40.19 15.24 56.71
N LYS A 947 -40.97 15.09 57.78
CA LYS A 947 -40.80 15.74 59.11
C LYS A 947 -40.39 17.22 59.09
N ASN A 948 -41.40 18.07 59.21
CA ASN A 948 -41.43 19.23 60.12
C ASN A 948 -42.89 19.67 60.35
N TYR A 949 -43.70 18.86 61.04
CA TYR A 949 -45.07 19.26 61.42
C TYR A 949 -45.08 20.00 62.77
N HIS A 950 -44.47 21.17 62.79
CA HIS A 950 -44.81 22.24 63.73
C HIS A 950 -44.66 23.61 63.07
N LYS A 951 -45.29 23.82 61.91
CA LYS A 951 -45.76 25.15 61.49
C LYS A 951 -47.07 24.96 60.71
N LYS A 952 -48.12 25.61 61.21
CA LYS A 952 -49.39 25.79 60.50
C LYS A 952 -49.15 26.69 59.27
N THR A 953 -50.07 26.56 58.31
CA THR A 953 -50.39 27.42 57.15
C THR A 953 -49.67 27.19 55.80
N ASP A 954 -50.44 26.66 54.83
CA ASP A 954 -50.56 27.02 53.40
C ASP A 954 -49.36 27.20 52.46
N GLU A 955 -48.13 26.83 52.83
CA GLU A 955 -47.04 26.72 51.85
C GLU A 955 -46.94 25.30 51.28
N LYS A 956 -46.96 25.16 49.94
CA LYS A 956 -46.62 23.91 49.25
C LYS A 956 -45.32 23.38 49.85
N THR A 957 -45.35 22.18 50.41
CA THR A 957 -44.16 21.53 50.98
C THR A 957 -43.16 21.29 49.84
N ASN A 958 -42.17 22.17 49.71
CA ASN A 958 -41.16 22.06 48.67
C ASN A 958 -40.15 20.99 49.11
N ILE A 959 -40.37 19.75 48.66
CA ILE A 959 -39.46 18.63 48.93
C ILE A 959 -38.14 18.92 48.21
N ARG A 960 -37.02 18.85 48.94
CA ARG A 960 -35.68 18.97 48.35
C ARG A 960 -35.52 18.04 47.15
N VAL A 961 -34.98 18.56 46.04
CA VAL A 961 -34.76 17.79 44.82
C VAL A 961 -33.86 16.57 45.08
N GLU A 962 -32.86 16.69 45.95
CA GLU A 962 -31.98 15.57 46.32
C GLU A 962 -32.75 14.40 46.97
N VAL A 963 -33.81 14.73 47.72
CA VAL A 963 -34.69 13.72 48.33
C VAL A 963 -35.46 12.97 47.25
N LEU A 964 -35.99 13.69 46.26
CA LEU A 964 -36.71 13.11 45.12
C LEU A 964 -35.77 12.21 44.28
N LYS A 965 -34.54 12.67 44.02
CA LYS A 965 -33.52 11.91 43.28
C LYS A 965 -33.13 10.60 43.97
N LEU A 966 -32.85 10.64 45.28
CA LEU A 966 -32.49 9.43 46.03
C LEU A 966 -33.68 8.47 46.17
N GLN A 967 -34.91 8.97 46.30
CA GLN A 967 -36.11 8.13 46.32
C GLN A 967 -36.33 7.41 44.99
N ALA A 968 -36.26 8.14 43.88
CA ALA A 968 -36.39 7.57 42.54
C ALA A 968 -35.32 6.49 42.30
N LEU A 969 -34.06 6.77 42.70
CA LEU A 969 -32.98 5.80 42.57
C LEU A 969 -33.19 4.55 43.42
N LEU A 970 -33.64 4.69 44.68
CA LEU A 970 -33.93 3.55 45.56
C LEU A 970 -35.13 2.71 45.10
N ALA A 971 -36.11 3.35 44.48
CA ALA A 971 -37.30 2.71 43.92
C ALA A 971 -37.07 2.05 42.55
N SER A 972 -35.97 2.39 41.86
CA SER A 972 -35.70 1.94 40.49
C SER A 972 -35.57 0.41 40.33
N GLY A 973 -35.17 -0.31 41.38
CA GLY A 973 -34.92 -1.76 41.34
C GLY A 973 -33.56 -2.16 40.75
N TYR A 974 -32.76 -1.22 40.23
CA TYR A 974 -31.46 -1.51 39.60
C TYR A 974 -30.26 -1.49 40.58
N LEU A 975 -30.48 -1.16 41.86
CA LEU A 975 -29.42 -1.06 42.86
C LEU A 975 -29.06 -2.43 43.46
N GLY A 976 -27.76 -2.68 43.65
CA GLY A 976 -27.27 -3.82 44.42
C GLY A 976 -27.57 -3.70 45.93
N ASN A 977 -27.59 -4.84 46.64
CA ASN A 977 -27.85 -4.90 48.09
C ASN A 977 -26.93 -3.97 48.92
N GLU A 978 -25.69 -3.79 48.48
CA GLU A 978 -24.67 -2.96 49.13
C GLU A 978 -25.11 -1.49 49.24
N CYS A 979 -25.78 -0.94 48.22
CA CYS A 979 -26.27 0.44 48.22
C CYS A 979 -27.38 0.64 49.26
N TYR A 980 -28.29 -0.33 49.39
CA TYR A 980 -29.34 -0.29 50.41
C TYR A 980 -28.77 -0.40 51.83
N GLU A 981 -27.74 -1.21 52.04
CA GLU A 981 -27.05 -1.28 53.33
C GLU A 981 -26.32 0.02 53.68
N GLU A 982 -25.68 0.65 52.69
CA GLU A 982 -24.99 1.93 52.87
C GLU A 982 -25.96 3.04 53.31
N VAL A 983 -27.12 3.15 52.65
CA VAL A 983 -28.18 4.09 53.05
C VAL A 983 -28.70 3.78 54.45
N LYS A 984 -28.92 2.51 54.83
CA LYS A 984 -29.35 2.15 56.19
C LYS A 984 -28.33 2.58 57.24
N ARG A 985 -27.05 2.26 57.05
CA ARG A 985 -25.96 2.65 57.97
C ARG A 985 -25.85 4.17 58.11
N PHE A 986 -26.07 4.90 57.02
CA PHE A 986 -26.10 6.36 57.04
C PHE A 986 -27.28 6.91 57.84
N LEU A 987 -28.49 6.37 57.65
CA LEU A 987 -29.71 6.79 58.35
C LEU A 987 -29.77 6.41 59.83
N ASP A 988 -28.87 5.53 60.28
CA ASP A 988 -28.68 5.19 61.69
C ASP A 988 -27.76 6.19 62.41
N THR A 989 -26.91 6.90 61.64
CA THR A 989 -25.93 7.87 62.18
C THR A 989 -26.33 9.32 61.96
N GLN A 990 -27.08 9.63 60.90
CA GLN A 990 -27.48 10.99 60.52
C GLN A 990 -29.00 11.12 60.41
N ASN A 991 -29.55 12.23 60.91
CA ASN A 991 -30.98 12.55 60.77
C ASN A 991 -31.18 13.57 59.64
N ILE A 992 -31.53 13.08 58.46
CA ILE A 992 -31.76 13.88 57.25
C ILE A 992 -33.25 14.00 56.92
N GLU A 993 -33.61 15.00 56.12
CA GLU A 993 -34.95 15.18 55.55
C GLU A 993 -35.34 13.94 54.72
N GLY A 994 -36.58 13.47 54.85
CA GLY A 994 -37.03 12.25 54.18
C GLY A 994 -36.49 10.93 54.78
N SER A 995 -35.82 10.95 55.95
CA SER A 995 -35.29 9.74 56.59
C SER A 995 -36.30 8.59 56.75
N LEU A 996 -37.58 8.89 57.03
CA LEU A 996 -38.64 7.89 57.11
C LEU A 996 -38.92 7.26 55.75
N SER A 997 -38.95 8.06 54.69
CA SER A 997 -39.18 7.61 53.31
C SER A 997 -38.06 6.69 52.79
N PHE A 998 -36.80 7.02 53.09
CA PHE A 998 -35.66 6.19 52.72
C PHE A 998 -35.62 4.87 53.50
N LYS A 999 -35.95 4.89 54.81
CA LYS A 999 -36.07 3.66 55.61
C LYS A 999 -37.11 2.71 55.02
N LEU A 1000 -38.24 3.24 54.54
CA LEU A 1000 -39.28 2.44 53.89
C LEU A 1000 -38.79 1.81 52.58
N LEU A 1001 -38.17 2.59 51.70
CA LEU A 1001 -37.62 2.08 50.44
C LEU A 1001 -36.47 1.06 50.63
N CYS A 1002 -35.77 1.11 51.77
CA CYS A 1002 -34.71 0.16 52.10
C CYS A 1002 -35.22 -1.14 52.75
N VAL A 1003 -36.48 -1.23 53.14
CA VAL A 1003 -37.08 -2.39 53.80
C VAL A 1003 -37.70 -3.31 52.75
N ARG A 1004 -37.12 -4.50 52.57
CA ARG A 1004 -37.64 -5.54 51.65
C ARG A 1004 -38.79 -6.37 52.23
N ASP A 1005 -38.93 -6.33 53.55
CA ASP A 1005 -39.94 -7.07 54.31
C ASP A 1005 -41.18 -6.18 54.49
N THR A 1006 -42.22 -6.45 53.72
CA THR A 1006 -43.44 -5.64 53.68
C THR A 1006 -44.11 -5.55 55.05
N GLU A 1007 -44.04 -6.58 55.89
CA GLU A 1007 -44.59 -6.55 57.25
C GLU A 1007 -43.88 -5.54 58.14
N LYS A 1008 -42.54 -5.46 58.04
CA LYS A 1008 -41.75 -4.45 58.76
C LYS A 1008 -42.00 -3.04 58.26
N GLY A 1009 -42.23 -2.87 56.95
CA GLY A 1009 -42.60 -1.57 56.36
C GLY A 1009 -43.97 -1.10 56.84
N ILE A 1010 -44.95 -2.01 56.89
CA ILE A 1010 -46.31 -1.77 57.43
C ILE A 1010 -46.24 -1.41 58.91
N GLN A 1011 -45.46 -2.13 59.72
CA GLN A 1011 -45.29 -1.82 61.14
C GLN A 1011 -44.67 -0.42 61.33
N LEU A 1012 -43.64 -0.09 60.55
CA LEU A 1012 -42.95 1.20 60.62
C LEU A 1012 -43.85 2.38 60.21
N LEU A 1013 -44.73 2.18 59.22
CA LEU A 1013 -45.75 3.16 58.84
C LEU A 1013 -46.91 3.24 59.85
N ALA A 1014 -47.36 2.12 60.41
CA ALA A 1014 -48.40 2.09 61.44
C ALA A 1014 -47.98 2.84 62.72
N GLU A 1015 -46.69 2.76 63.08
CA GLU A 1015 -46.14 3.45 64.25
C GLU A 1015 -45.89 4.95 64.01
N ARG A 1016 -45.49 5.35 62.79
CA ARG A 1016 -45.01 6.72 62.52
C ARG A 1016 -45.85 7.57 61.59
N CYS A 1017 -46.59 6.97 60.65
CA CYS A 1017 -47.42 7.70 59.69
C CYS A 1017 -48.58 6.83 59.13
N PRO A 1018 -49.65 6.56 59.92
CA PRO A 1018 -50.72 5.63 59.54
C PRO A 1018 -51.50 6.03 58.28
N HIS A 1019 -51.56 7.32 57.96
CA HIS A 1019 -52.34 7.88 56.85
C HIS A 1019 -51.84 7.44 55.47
N VAL A 1020 -50.57 7.04 55.35
CA VAL A 1020 -49.94 6.62 54.08
C VAL A 1020 -50.04 5.11 53.88
N LEU A 1021 -50.43 4.36 54.92
CA LEU A 1021 -50.43 2.90 54.95
C LEU A 1021 -51.27 2.28 53.83
N LEU A 1022 -52.41 2.88 53.51
CA LEU A 1022 -53.32 2.40 52.46
C LEU A 1022 -52.79 2.67 51.05
N GLN A 1023 -51.99 3.71 50.86
CA GLN A 1023 -51.31 4.00 49.59
C GLN A 1023 -50.02 3.18 49.43
N TYR A 1024 -49.34 2.86 50.53
CA TYR A 1024 -48.15 2.00 50.55
C TYR A 1024 -48.46 0.51 50.33
N ALA A 1025 -49.64 0.06 50.77
CA ALA A 1025 -50.10 -1.31 50.59
C ALA A 1025 -50.68 -1.58 49.18
N LYS A 1026 -50.95 -0.52 48.41
CA LYS A 1026 -51.29 -0.59 46.99
C LYS A 1026 -50.01 -0.61 46.18
#